data_AF-A0A956V401-F1
#
_entry.id   AF-A0A956V401-F1
#
_cell.length_a   1.000
_cell.length_b   1.000
_cell.length_c   1.000
_cell.angle_alpha   90.00
_cell.angle_beta   90.00
_cell.angle_gamma   90.00
#
_symmetry.space_group_name_H-M   'P 1'
#
loop_
_entity.id
_entity.type
_entity.pdbx_description
1 polymer ?
#
loop_
_entity_poly.entity_id
_entity_poly.type
_entity_poly.pdbx_seq_one_letter_code
_entity_poly.pdbx_strand_id
1 'polypeptide(L)'
;MRSTRQQGIALVSALIFLVISVIFVGTALVVSSSNKRLSTNNLNTTKAQLMAEASIERLIYEIWYSKTVQEASKDFESRDLTAFRKGLDELGILEGEASAKEYVFGPEVTYTETGENGSYLLKVRRVDLGSSRTLLRVDTLGWIGPEDNPVAQRRISEDLAIQPPDLPGFALLTNNANCVLCHLTVSSLDVAYDDDGTKVDFSRFQGNKSYREAHLLNKERIKVGALESLDTHRAEIDSWITGTIYTRGETNVLDSAADLYLMPFLDKSSRLSDEQLSKSFEEVDCSKECKEKNQLFYTNYPLKNENPPDGELPDRFPLPVEDSNENRLIDASEWTRAIAGSDKLGALKGGEKTLYQPGLSPQAKNGSVELSAKSTNGVDGNLVLKGTAANPILLQDDVYVNGDVVISGYVSGTGRIIARGNVYVVGDIKYACDTDSQDYSFTGSVTCNYGVKQSLPQFALVAGKNMMIGPYMMQHLGTPVSPVNKVYEVPAEHLTDLDLSDLSQDELNRWYLDPGQWVKDADGNPLRTARRDNPNVDATYTMSFSHTEAALFNQLEYEKAQANPGYTPRYYRMRDDSHVYRCTSDKSSGCRYYGNTDYVDPGKDTDNLTNPELVDMTETEPDALSSASILSLTPSDSWLADTPEKSELALRKMWAENVEISRLPGALQVDGILYSSNAIFTLAPSKSAIQGQVKLHGSIIAADTGLLVPGNKCSRDAKNCTGLEIFYDSRLKNLLDIQDDKKLVQIRSGFRLLATDDTQKLYTNIPFSSDLVE
;
A
#
# COMPACT_ATOMS: atom_id res chain seq x y z
N MET A 1 48.91 49.30 -91.34
CA MET A 1 49.18 48.75 -90.00
C MET A 1 48.24 47.57 -89.76
N ARG A 2 48.77 46.49 -89.18
CA ARG A 2 48.17 45.17 -89.00
C ARG A 2 46.78 45.20 -88.35
N SER A 3 45.78 44.61 -89.03
CA SER A 3 44.60 44.00 -88.40
C SER A 3 44.69 42.50 -88.65
N THR A 4 45.36 41.81 -87.73
CA THR A 4 45.39 40.34 -87.68
C THR A 4 45.10 39.94 -86.25
N ARG A 5 44.17 38.98 -86.10
CA ARG A 5 43.79 38.26 -84.86
C ARG A 5 42.76 38.93 -83.95
N GLN A 6 41.48 38.86 -84.34
CA GLN A 6 40.38 38.74 -83.36
C GLN A 6 39.40 37.58 -83.65
N GLN A 7 39.61 36.80 -84.73
CA GLN A 7 38.68 35.72 -85.11
C GLN A 7 38.91 34.35 -84.42
N GLY A 8 39.92 34.23 -83.54
CA GLY A 8 40.22 32.97 -82.84
C GLY A 8 39.63 32.84 -81.43
N ILE A 9 39.35 33.94 -80.73
CA ILE A 9 38.93 33.92 -79.31
C ILE A 9 37.43 33.64 -79.19
N ALA A 10 36.59 34.19 -80.07
CA ALA A 10 35.14 34.02 -80.02
C ALA A 10 34.71 32.55 -80.16
N LEU A 11 35.37 31.78 -81.04
CA LEU A 11 35.08 30.36 -81.22
C LEU A 11 35.47 29.53 -79.98
N VAL A 12 36.65 29.77 -79.41
CA VAL A 12 37.12 29.06 -78.21
C VAL A 12 36.24 29.40 -77.00
N SER A 13 35.87 30.67 -76.82
CA SER A 13 34.93 31.08 -75.77
C SER A 13 33.54 30.47 -75.93
N ALA A 14 33.01 30.39 -77.16
CA ALA A 14 31.73 29.74 -77.44
C ALA A 14 31.78 28.24 -77.17
N LEU A 15 32.88 27.57 -77.52
CA LEU A 15 33.05 26.13 -77.28
C LEU A 15 33.22 25.80 -75.79
N ILE A 16 33.98 26.61 -75.05
CA ILE A 16 34.09 26.51 -73.59
C ILE A 16 32.71 26.74 -72.95
N PHE A 17 31.96 27.75 -73.37
CA PHE A 17 30.62 28.02 -72.85
C PHE A 17 29.63 26.88 -73.13
N LEU A 18 29.73 26.26 -74.31
CA LEU A 18 28.88 25.13 -74.69
C LEU A 18 29.24 23.87 -73.87
N VAL A 19 30.53 23.58 -73.67
CA VAL A 19 30.98 22.48 -72.81
C VAL A 19 30.55 22.70 -71.37
N ILE A 20 30.72 23.91 -70.83
CA ILE A 20 30.28 24.27 -69.48
C ILE A 20 28.76 24.12 -69.36
N SER A 21 28.00 24.57 -70.35
CA SER A 21 26.54 24.44 -70.39
C SER A 21 26.08 22.98 -70.42
N VAL A 22 26.75 22.12 -71.20
CA VAL A 22 26.49 20.67 -71.23
C VAL A 22 26.82 20.03 -69.88
N ILE A 23 27.91 20.42 -69.22
CA ILE A 23 28.25 19.94 -67.87
C ILE A 23 27.19 20.37 -66.86
N PHE A 24 26.74 21.64 -66.87
CA PHE A 24 25.71 22.14 -65.96
C PHE A 24 24.35 21.46 -66.17
N VAL A 25 23.95 21.25 -67.43
CA VAL A 25 22.70 20.52 -67.75
C VAL A 25 22.82 19.06 -67.34
N GLY A 26 23.98 18.42 -67.59
CA GLY A 26 24.25 17.05 -67.18
C GLY A 26 24.21 16.86 -65.67
N THR A 27 24.87 17.74 -64.90
CA THR A 27 24.84 17.69 -63.44
C THR A 27 23.44 17.98 -62.89
N ALA A 28 22.71 18.95 -63.44
CA ALA A 28 21.34 19.23 -63.05
C ALA A 28 20.40 18.04 -63.28
N LEU A 29 20.54 17.31 -64.41
CA LEU A 29 19.75 16.11 -64.69
C LEU A 29 20.09 14.95 -63.74
N VAL A 30 21.37 14.75 -63.43
CA VAL A 30 21.80 13.71 -62.47
C VAL A 30 21.29 14.03 -61.06
N VAL A 31 21.43 15.28 -60.62
CA VAL A 31 20.90 15.72 -59.31
C VAL A 31 19.38 15.60 -59.26
N SER A 32 18.67 15.99 -60.33
CA SER A 32 17.22 15.85 -60.42
C SER A 32 16.76 14.39 -60.37
N SER A 33 17.44 13.49 -61.12
CA SER A 33 17.17 12.05 -61.10
C SER A 33 17.47 11.43 -59.72
N SER A 34 18.59 11.81 -59.12
CA SER A 34 18.99 11.37 -57.78
C SER A 34 17.99 11.84 -56.72
N ASN A 35 17.56 13.10 -56.76
CA ASN A 35 16.56 13.65 -55.84
C ASN A 35 15.20 13.00 -56.02
N LYS A 36 14.78 12.72 -57.26
CA LYS A 36 13.54 11.98 -57.54
C LYS A 36 13.60 10.58 -56.94
N ARG A 37 14.70 9.84 -57.16
CA ARG A 37 14.90 8.50 -56.60
C ARG A 37 14.97 8.52 -55.07
N LEU A 38 15.70 9.47 -54.48
CA LEU A 38 15.78 9.63 -53.02
C LEU A 38 14.40 9.94 -52.42
N SER A 39 13.65 10.84 -53.04
CA SER A 39 12.29 11.18 -52.65
C SER A 39 11.35 9.97 -52.72
N THR A 40 11.38 9.21 -53.82
CA THR A 40 10.60 7.98 -53.96
C THR A 40 11.00 6.92 -52.93
N ASN A 41 12.30 6.73 -52.68
CA ASN A 41 12.78 5.77 -51.68
C ASN A 41 12.38 6.17 -50.25
N ASN A 42 12.47 7.46 -49.92
CA ASN A 42 12.02 7.98 -48.63
C ASN A 42 10.51 7.79 -48.47
N LEU A 43 9.72 8.09 -49.50
CA LEU A 43 8.27 7.89 -49.47
C LEU A 43 7.88 6.42 -49.27
N ASN A 44 8.52 5.49 -49.99
CA ASN A 44 8.27 4.06 -49.84
C ASN A 44 8.70 3.54 -48.46
N THR A 45 9.81 4.07 -47.94
CA THR A 45 10.28 3.78 -46.58
C THR A 45 9.28 4.23 -45.52
N THR A 46 8.78 5.47 -45.62
CA THR A 46 7.77 6.00 -44.71
C THR A 46 6.48 5.20 -44.79
N LYS A 47 6.05 4.80 -45.99
CA LYS A 47 4.89 3.92 -46.16
C LYS A 47 5.08 2.56 -45.49
N ALA A 48 6.25 1.93 -45.65
CA ALA A 48 6.54 0.66 -44.98
C ALA A 48 6.55 0.80 -43.45
N GLN A 49 7.04 1.92 -42.92
CA GLN A 49 6.98 2.22 -41.48
C GLN A 49 5.54 2.42 -41.00
N LEU A 50 4.74 3.20 -41.72
CA LEU A 50 3.33 3.41 -41.39
C LEU A 50 2.53 2.11 -41.41
N MET A 51 2.86 1.16 -42.31
CA MET A 51 2.23 -0.17 -42.28
C MET A 51 2.61 -0.97 -41.03
N ALA A 52 3.86 -0.90 -40.60
CA ALA A 52 4.30 -1.52 -39.36
C ALA A 52 3.58 -0.88 -38.14
N GLU A 53 3.55 0.44 -38.03
CA GLU A 53 2.86 1.16 -36.95
C GLU A 53 1.35 0.87 -36.95
N ALA A 54 0.70 0.92 -38.11
CA ALA A 54 -0.73 0.63 -38.23
C ALA A 54 -1.09 -0.81 -37.81
N SER A 55 -0.19 -1.78 -38.00
CA SER A 55 -0.40 -3.15 -37.52
C SER A 55 -0.43 -3.23 -35.99
N ILE A 56 0.39 -2.44 -35.30
CA ILE A 56 0.40 -2.37 -33.83
C ILE A 56 -0.90 -1.72 -33.35
N GLU A 57 -1.34 -0.63 -33.96
CA GLU A 57 -2.63 0.00 -33.64
C GLU A 57 -3.81 -0.95 -33.86
N ARG A 58 -3.75 -1.74 -34.94
CA ARG A 58 -4.77 -2.76 -35.23
C ARG A 58 -4.76 -3.87 -34.18
N LEU A 59 -3.58 -4.37 -33.79
CA LEU A 59 -3.47 -5.36 -32.73
C LEU A 59 -4.04 -4.82 -31.41
N ILE A 60 -3.69 -3.59 -31.05
CA ILE A 60 -4.23 -2.91 -29.86
C ILE A 60 -5.75 -2.85 -29.95
N TYR A 61 -6.29 -2.46 -31.10
CA TYR A 61 -7.73 -2.43 -31.31
C TYR A 61 -8.37 -3.83 -31.18
N GLU A 62 -7.78 -4.86 -31.79
CA GLU A 62 -8.27 -6.23 -31.71
C GLU A 62 -8.19 -6.79 -30.29
N ILE A 63 -7.10 -6.60 -29.57
CA ILE A 63 -6.97 -7.07 -28.19
C ILE A 63 -7.90 -6.30 -27.24
N TRP A 64 -7.96 -4.97 -27.37
CA TRP A 64 -8.69 -4.11 -26.44
C TRP A 64 -10.20 -4.05 -26.71
N TYR A 65 -10.60 -4.19 -27.97
CA TYR A 65 -11.99 -4.06 -28.41
C TYR A 65 -12.57 -5.30 -29.10
N SER A 66 -11.84 -6.43 -29.22
CA SER A 66 -12.46 -7.62 -29.79
C SER A 66 -13.59 -8.13 -28.91
N LYS A 67 -14.66 -8.53 -29.59
CA LYS A 67 -15.79 -9.20 -28.97
C LYS A 67 -15.37 -10.50 -28.27
N THR A 68 -14.35 -11.21 -28.76
CA THR A 68 -13.79 -12.41 -28.13
C THR A 68 -13.18 -12.10 -26.75
N VAL A 69 -12.31 -11.10 -26.66
CA VAL A 69 -11.75 -10.67 -25.36
C VAL A 69 -12.83 -10.09 -24.45
N GLN A 70 -13.85 -9.45 -25.02
CA GLN A 70 -15.01 -8.91 -24.29
C GLN A 70 -16.00 -9.98 -23.81
N GLU A 71 -16.15 -11.12 -24.49
CA GLU A 71 -17.12 -12.17 -24.16
C GLU A 71 -16.50 -13.32 -23.36
N ALA A 72 -15.17 -13.47 -23.37
CA ALA A 72 -14.44 -14.48 -22.59
C ALA A 72 -14.68 -14.33 -21.06
N SER A 73 -15.07 -13.13 -20.62
CA SER A 73 -15.52 -12.83 -19.26
C SER A 73 -17.01 -12.51 -19.25
N LYS A 74 -17.77 -13.20 -18.37
CA LYS A 74 -19.18 -12.87 -18.12
C LYS A 74 -19.35 -11.46 -17.53
N ASP A 75 -18.28 -10.89 -16.98
CA ASP A 75 -18.24 -9.60 -16.31
C ASP A 75 -17.17 -8.69 -16.93
N PHE A 76 -17.04 -8.59 -18.25
CA PHE A 76 -16.05 -7.66 -18.86
C PHE A 76 -16.23 -6.19 -18.45
N GLU A 77 -17.40 -5.79 -17.92
CA GLU A 77 -17.58 -4.50 -17.27
C GLU A 77 -16.65 -4.32 -16.05
N SER A 78 -16.20 -5.40 -15.41
CA SER A 78 -15.20 -5.39 -14.35
C SER A 78 -13.80 -5.09 -14.85
N ARG A 79 -13.47 -5.24 -16.14
CA ARG A 79 -12.11 -5.05 -16.70
C ARG A 79 -10.99 -5.53 -15.78
N ASP A 80 -11.10 -6.75 -15.25
CA ASP A 80 -10.03 -7.34 -14.45
C ASP A 80 -8.96 -8.03 -15.31
N LEU A 81 -7.73 -8.07 -14.80
CA LEU A 81 -6.56 -8.58 -15.52
C LEU A 81 -6.71 -10.07 -15.86
N THR A 82 -7.37 -10.84 -15.00
CA THR A 82 -7.59 -12.28 -15.17
C THR A 82 -8.55 -12.58 -16.33
N ALA A 83 -9.65 -11.84 -16.42
CA ALA A 83 -10.59 -11.86 -17.54
C ALA A 83 -9.90 -11.50 -18.87
N PHE A 84 -9.08 -10.45 -18.86
CA PHE A 84 -8.33 -10.03 -20.04
C PHE A 84 -7.35 -11.11 -20.52
N ARG A 85 -6.62 -11.72 -19.58
CA ARG A 85 -5.71 -12.85 -19.84
C ARG A 85 -6.41 -14.06 -20.45
N LYS A 86 -7.58 -14.42 -19.93
CA LYS A 86 -8.42 -15.47 -20.52
C LYS A 86 -8.84 -15.14 -21.95
N GLY A 87 -9.20 -13.88 -22.21
CA GLY A 87 -9.50 -13.39 -23.56
C GLY A 87 -8.31 -13.53 -24.52
N LEU A 88 -7.09 -13.24 -24.05
CA LEU A 88 -5.86 -13.47 -24.81
C LEU A 88 -5.62 -14.95 -25.10
N ASP A 89 -5.92 -15.84 -24.15
CA ASP A 89 -5.81 -17.29 -24.35
C ASP A 89 -6.76 -17.78 -25.45
N GLU A 90 -7.98 -17.25 -25.50
CA GLU A 90 -8.96 -17.54 -26.57
C GLU A 90 -8.52 -17.01 -27.95
N LEU A 91 -7.71 -15.95 -27.98
CA LEU A 91 -7.05 -15.46 -29.20
C LEU A 91 -5.78 -16.26 -29.56
N GLY A 92 -5.39 -17.24 -28.76
CA GLY A 92 -4.17 -18.05 -28.95
C GLY A 92 -2.88 -17.34 -28.52
N ILE A 93 -2.98 -16.17 -27.88
CA ILE A 93 -1.85 -15.43 -27.30
C ILE A 93 -1.59 -15.99 -25.90
N LEU A 94 -0.97 -17.16 -25.87
CA LEU A 94 -0.74 -17.94 -24.65
C LEU A 94 0.43 -17.39 -23.82
N GLU A 95 0.35 -17.59 -22.52
CA GLU A 95 1.42 -17.27 -21.57
C GLU A 95 2.71 -18.06 -21.86
N GLY A 96 3.86 -17.45 -21.56
CA GLY A 96 5.16 -18.14 -21.51
C GLY A 96 5.59 -18.45 -20.09
N GLU A 97 6.83 -18.91 -19.90
CA GLU A 97 7.39 -19.17 -18.57
C GLU A 97 8.08 -17.90 -18.01
N ALA A 98 7.48 -17.25 -17.02
CA ALA A 98 8.17 -16.19 -16.29
C ALA A 98 9.21 -16.80 -15.33
N SER A 99 10.48 -16.40 -15.45
CA SER A 99 11.52 -16.72 -14.46
C SER A 99 12.18 -15.44 -13.94
N ALA A 100 12.66 -15.46 -12.69
CA ALA A 100 13.24 -14.31 -11.98
C ALA A 100 14.51 -13.69 -12.62
N LYS A 101 14.95 -14.14 -13.80
CA LYS A 101 16.16 -13.65 -14.49
C LYS A 101 15.96 -13.31 -15.96
N GLU A 102 14.92 -13.82 -16.62
CA GLU A 102 14.65 -13.59 -18.04
C GLU A 102 13.16 -13.84 -18.34
N TYR A 103 12.52 -12.94 -19.09
CA TYR A 103 11.14 -13.12 -19.54
C TYR A 103 11.12 -14.12 -20.70
N VAL A 104 10.70 -15.36 -20.46
CA VAL A 104 10.43 -16.31 -21.54
C VAL A 104 9.00 -16.09 -21.98
N PHE A 105 8.84 -15.34 -23.07
CA PHE A 105 7.53 -15.11 -23.65
C PHE A 105 6.94 -16.41 -24.22
N GLY A 106 5.61 -16.48 -24.23
CA GLY A 106 4.86 -17.61 -24.78
C GLY A 106 5.03 -17.81 -26.27
N PRO A 107 4.35 -18.82 -26.85
CA PRO A 107 4.44 -19.13 -28.27
C PRO A 107 4.05 -17.91 -29.12
N GLU A 108 4.81 -17.69 -30.19
CA GLU A 108 4.62 -16.57 -31.10
C GLU A 108 3.33 -16.73 -31.92
N VAL A 109 2.44 -15.74 -31.86
CA VAL A 109 1.27 -15.66 -32.74
C VAL A 109 1.58 -14.72 -33.89
N THR A 110 1.36 -15.17 -35.13
CA THR A 110 1.68 -14.42 -36.34
C THR A 110 0.40 -13.98 -37.07
N TYR A 111 0.30 -12.68 -37.36
CA TYR A 111 -0.75 -12.08 -38.18
C TYR A 111 -0.12 -11.55 -39.47
N THR A 112 -0.74 -11.81 -40.61
CA THR A 112 -0.28 -11.32 -41.92
C THR A 112 -1.45 -10.73 -42.69
N GLU A 113 -1.28 -9.52 -43.21
CA GLU A 113 -2.27 -8.90 -44.09
C GLU A 113 -1.59 -8.31 -45.33
N THR A 114 -2.17 -8.61 -46.48
CA THR A 114 -1.70 -8.13 -47.78
C THR A 114 -2.75 -7.22 -48.40
N GLY A 115 -2.42 -5.94 -48.60
CA GLY A 115 -3.29 -4.96 -49.24
C GLY A 115 -2.65 -4.30 -50.48
N GLU A 116 -3.46 -3.62 -51.28
CA GLU A 116 -3.00 -2.91 -52.49
C GLU A 116 -1.97 -1.81 -52.19
N ASN A 117 -1.99 -1.25 -50.98
CA ASN A 117 -1.16 -0.11 -50.57
C ASN A 117 0.08 -0.52 -49.75
N GLY A 118 0.25 -1.81 -49.43
CA GLY A 118 1.31 -2.34 -48.57
C GLY A 118 0.87 -3.56 -47.78
N SER A 119 1.78 -4.18 -47.05
CA SER A 119 1.54 -5.42 -46.30
C SER A 119 2.32 -5.40 -44.98
N TYR A 120 1.92 -6.22 -44.03
CA TYR A 120 2.66 -6.38 -42.78
C TYR A 120 2.60 -7.81 -42.25
N LEU A 121 3.58 -8.13 -41.41
CA LEU A 121 3.73 -9.35 -40.62
C LEU A 121 3.91 -8.91 -39.17
N LEU A 122 3.04 -9.36 -38.29
CA LEU A 122 3.05 -9.00 -36.88
C LEU A 122 3.15 -10.26 -36.03
N LYS A 123 4.03 -10.23 -35.03
CA LYS A 123 4.36 -11.31 -34.11
C LYS A 123 4.12 -10.83 -32.69
N VAL A 124 3.25 -11.53 -31.96
CA VAL A 124 2.88 -11.18 -30.58
C VAL A 124 3.34 -12.27 -29.65
N ARG A 125 3.86 -11.83 -28.51
CA ARG A 125 4.43 -12.65 -27.46
C ARG A 125 3.97 -12.12 -26.10
N ARG A 126 3.51 -12.99 -25.21
CA ARG A 126 2.97 -12.62 -23.89
C ARG A 126 3.81 -13.17 -22.74
N VAL A 127 3.94 -12.38 -21.68
CA VAL A 127 4.36 -12.84 -20.36
C VAL A 127 3.50 -12.15 -19.30
N ASP A 128 3.04 -12.93 -18.33
CA ASP A 128 2.24 -12.42 -17.22
C ASP A 128 3.12 -12.26 -15.98
N LEU A 129 3.00 -11.13 -15.28
CA LEU A 129 3.78 -10.81 -14.09
C LEU A 129 2.87 -10.80 -12.86
N GLY A 130 2.61 -12.00 -12.32
CA GLY A 130 1.76 -12.18 -11.15
C GLY A 130 0.35 -11.67 -11.39
N SER A 131 -0.23 -10.97 -10.43
CA SER A 131 -1.54 -10.31 -10.54
C SER A 131 -1.46 -8.86 -11.05
N SER A 132 -0.26 -8.31 -11.18
CA SER A 132 -0.05 -6.87 -11.36
C SER A 132 -0.14 -6.40 -12.82
N ARG A 133 0.36 -7.21 -13.77
CA ARG A 133 0.42 -6.78 -15.18
C ARG A 133 0.61 -7.94 -16.15
N THR A 134 0.20 -7.72 -17.39
CA THR A 134 0.53 -8.53 -18.56
C THR A 134 1.40 -7.70 -19.50
N LEU A 135 2.54 -8.25 -19.90
CA LEU A 135 3.40 -7.64 -20.91
C LEU A 135 3.21 -8.34 -22.25
N LEU A 136 2.97 -7.55 -23.30
CA LEU A 136 2.94 -8.00 -24.68
C LEU A 136 4.11 -7.39 -25.43
N ARG A 137 4.96 -8.24 -25.99
CA ARG A 137 5.99 -7.84 -26.96
C ARG A 137 5.45 -8.03 -28.36
N VAL A 138 5.42 -6.93 -29.12
CA VAL A 138 4.89 -6.89 -30.48
C VAL A 138 6.04 -6.58 -31.43
N ASP A 139 6.41 -7.53 -32.27
CA ASP A 139 7.36 -7.32 -33.37
C ASP A 139 6.62 -7.29 -34.69
N THR A 140 6.80 -6.22 -35.46
CA THR A 140 6.13 -6.04 -36.74
C THR A 140 7.12 -5.73 -37.85
N LEU A 141 6.84 -6.26 -39.03
CA LEU A 141 7.53 -5.98 -40.29
C LEU A 141 6.52 -5.47 -41.30
N GLY A 142 6.58 -4.20 -41.66
CA GLY A 142 5.78 -3.62 -42.75
C GLY A 142 6.59 -3.52 -44.04
N TRP A 143 5.96 -3.79 -45.19
CA TRP A 143 6.59 -3.69 -46.51
C TRP A 143 5.66 -3.18 -47.61
N ILE A 144 6.27 -2.72 -48.70
CA ILE A 144 5.60 -2.25 -49.92
C ILE A 144 6.07 -3.07 -51.11
N GLY A 145 5.15 -3.62 -51.90
CA GLY A 145 5.44 -4.46 -53.06
C GLY A 145 5.31 -5.97 -52.75
N PRO A 146 5.74 -6.84 -53.68
CA PRO A 146 5.67 -8.29 -53.50
C PRO A 146 6.46 -8.74 -52.27
N GLU A 147 5.92 -9.69 -51.50
CA GLU A 147 6.55 -10.22 -50.29
C GLU A 147 7.96 -10.78 -50.56
N ASP A 148 8.13 -11.49 -51.67
CA ASP A 148 9.41 -12.11 -52.05
C ASP A 148 10.50 -11.07 -52.44
N ASN A 149 10.10 -9.84 -52.76
CA ASN A 149 11.02 -8.78 -53.19
C ASN A 149 10.44 -7.38 -52.90
N PRO A 150 10.43 -6.95 -51.62
CA PRO A 150 9.81 -5.71 -51.23
C PRO A 150 10.61 -4.50 -51.74
N VAL A 151 9.88 -3.49 -52.23
CA VAL A 151 10.45 -2.21 -52.66
C VAL A 151 11.00 -1.41 -51.47
N ALA A 152 10.36 -1.56 -50.31
CA ALA A 152 10.82 -1.05 -49.02
C ALA A 152 10.23 -1.90 -47.90
N GLN A 153 10.97 -2.05 -46.80
CA GLN A 153 10.54 -2.76 -45.60
C GLN A 153 11.05 -2.07 -44.33
N ARG A 154 10.30 -2.19 -43.23
CA ARG A 154 10.65 -1.64 -41.91
C ARG A 154 10.19 -2.57 -40.79
N ARG A 155 11.08 -2.81 -39.83
CA ARG A 155 10.81 -3.62 -38.64
C ARG A 155 10.73 -2.73 -37.41
N ILE A 156 9.68 -2.90 -36.61
CA ILE A 156 9.42 -2.17 -35.36
C ILE A 156 9.17 -3.20 -34.27
N SER A 157 9.61 -2.90 -33.06
CA SER A 157 9.30 -3.66 -31.84
C SER A 157 8.75 -2.72 -30.79
N GLU A 158 7.60 -3.07 -30.20
CA GLU A 158 6.94 -2.30 -29.15
C GLU A 158 6.54 -3.21 -27.98
N ASP A 159 6.81 -2.75 -26.75
CA ASP A 159 6.40 -3.42 -25.52
C ASP A 159 5.16 -2.71 -24.93
N LEU A 160 4.05 -3.44 -24.86
CA LEU A 160 2.79 -2.98 -24.27
C LEU A 160 2.63 -3.59 -22.87
N ALA A 161 2.35 -2.76 -21.87
CA ALA A 161 1.96 -3.21 -20.55
C ALA A 161 0.47 -3.00 -20.36
N ILE A 162 -0.23 -4.05 -19.93
CA ILE A 162 -1.62 -4.02 -19.54
C ILE A 162 -1.63 -4.27 -18.04
N GLN A 163 -2.05 -3.26 -17.29
CA GLN A 163 -2.05 -3.30 -15.84
C GLN A 163 -3.20 -2.46 -15.31
N PRO A 164 -3.62 -2.68 -14.07
CA PRO A 164 -4.51 -1.74 -13.42
C PRO A 164 -3.88 -0.37 -13.19
N PRO A 165 -4.69 0.71 -13.19
CA PRO A 165 -4.20 2.06 -12.98
C PRO A 165 -3.69 2.21 -11.54
N ASP A 166 -2.63 2.99 -11.39
CA ASP A 166 -2.15 3.40 -10.08
C ASP A 166 -3.22 4.23 -9.37
N LEU A 167 -3.55 3.86 -8.14
CA LEU A 167 -4.44 4.66 -7.31
C LEU A 167 -3.71 5.92 -6.81
N PRO A 168 -4.42 7.06 -6.65
CA PRO A 168 -3.84 8.23 -6.01
C PRO A 168 -3.38 7.85 -4.59
N GLY A 169 -2.26 8.39 -4.13
CA GLY A 169 -1.77 8.03 -2.81
C GLY A 169 -2.59 8.65 -1.67
N PHE A 170 -2.73 7.89 -0.59
CA PHE A 170 -3.48 8.25 0.60
C PHE A 170 -2.55 8.30 1.81
N ALA A 171 -2.78 9.26 2.72
CA ALA A 171 -2.14 9.23 4.04
C ALA A 171 -2.82 8.20 4.94
N LEU A 172 -4.14 8.08 4.81
CA LEU A 172 -4.96 7.06 5.45
C LEU A 172 -5.99 6.56 4.43
N LEU A 173 -6.06 5.24 4.24
CA LEU A 173 -7.12 4.59 3.48
C LEU A 173 -7.60 3.37 4.25
N THR A 174 -8.90 3.31 4.54
CA THR A 174 -9.50 2.16 5.23
C THR A 174 -10.93 1.90 4.80
N ASN A 175 -11.48 0.71 5.08
CA ASN A 175 -12.94 0.54 5.03
C ASN A 175 -13.55 1.19 6.27
N ASN A 176 -13.14 0.74 7.45
CA ASN A 176 -13.65 1.21 8.73
C ASN A 176 -12.53 1.91 9.51
N ALA A 177 -12.78 3.14 9.94
CA ALA A 177 -11.91 3.89 10.84
C ALA A 177 -12.66 4.17 12.15
N ASN A 178 -12.11 3.73 13.28
CA ASN A 178 -12.60 4.11 14.59
C ASN A 178 -11.48 4.66 15.49
N CYS A 179 -11.82 5.65 16.31
CA CYS A 179 -10.89 6.41 17.17
C CYS A 179 -9.72 7.10 16.46
N VAL A 180 -9.71 7.16 15.11
CA VAL A 180 -8.57 7.69 14.34
C VAL A 180 -8.49 9.21 14.36
N LEU A 181 -9.62 9.91 14.46
CA LEU A 181 -9.70 11.38 14.37
C LEU A 181 -9.61 12.11 15.71
N CYS A 182 -9.32 11.42 16.82
CA CYS A 182 -9.01 12.09 18.08
C CYS A 182 -7.50 12.38 18.10
N HIS A 183 -7.11 13.64 18.29
CA HIS A 183 -5.71 14.07 18.39
C HIS A 183 -4.85 13.81 17.14
N LEU A 184 -5.45 13.80 15.94
CA LEU A 184 -4.78 13.50 14.68
C LEU A 184 -4.24 14.77 14.00
N THR A 185 -3.00 14.72 13.52
CA THR A 185 -2.45 15.68 12.57
C THR A 185 -2.01 14.95 11.31
N VAL A 186 -2.58 15.31 10.16
CA VAL A 186 -2.18 14.78 8.85
C VAL A 186 -1.64 15.91 8.00
N SER A 187 -0.40 15.74 7.53
CA SER A 187 0.26 16.68 6.64
C SER A 187 1.24 15.98 5.72
N SER A 188 1.68 16.62 4.64
CA SER A 188 2.65 16.04 3.73
C SER A 188 4.04 16.39 4.24
N LEU A 189 5.05 15.58 3.93
CA LEU A 189 6.41 15.85 4.41
C LEU A 189 6.93 17.26 4.06
N ASP A 190 6.52 17.81 2.92
CA ASP A 190 6.89 19.13 2.39
C ASP A 190 6.13 20.30 3.01
N VAL A 191 5.08 20.01 3.79
CA VAL A 191 4.37 20.96 4.65
C VAL A 191 4.88 20.83 6.09
N ALA A 192 5.23 19.61 6.51
CA ALA A 192 5.61 19.30 7.88
C ALA A 192 7.06 19.65 8.23
N TYR A 193 7.95 19.75 7.23
CA TYR A 193 9.37 20.02 7.42
C TYR A 193 9.89 21.07 6.45
N ASP A 194 10.78 21.92 6.96
CA ASP A 194 11.59 22.83 6.17
C ASP A 194 12.79 22.12 5.54
N ASP A 195 13.39 22.71 4.51
CA ASP A 195 14.53 22.13 3.76
C ASP A 195 15.73 21.79 4.67
N ASP A 196 15.86 22.46 5.82
CA ASP A 196 16.90 22.18 6.83
C ASP A 196 16.54 21.03 7.79
N GLY A 197 15.36 20.42 7.63
CA GLY A 197 14.84 19.33 8.44
C GLY A 197 14.10 19.79 9.70
N THR A 198 13.95 21.09 9.92
CA THR A 198 13.19 21.63 11.04
C THR A 198 11.71 21.32 10.84
N LYS A 199 11.08 20.77 11.88
CA LYS A 199 9.63 20.53 11.87
C LYS A 199 8.87 21.86 11.95
N VAL A 200 7.90 22.03 11.06
CA VAL A 200 7.00 23.18 11.01
C VAL A 200 6.06 23.18 12.21
N ASP A 201 5.86 24.37 12.79
CA ASP A 201 4.96 24.59 13.92
C ASP A 201 3.56 24.92 13.39
N PHE A 202 2.72 23.90 13.25
CA PHE A 202 1.35 24.03 12.75
C PHE A 202 0.54 25.08 13.52
N SER A 203 0.80 25.29 14.81
CA SER A 203 0.08 26.29 15.61
C SER A 203 0.19 27.72 15.04
N ARG A 204 1.28 28.01 14.32
CA ARG A 204 1.51 29.32 13.66
C ARG A 204 0.71 29.51 12.39
N PHE A 205 0.10 28.46 11.84
CA PHE A 205 -0.84 28.63 10.73
C PHE A 205 -2.05 29.46 11.16
N GLN A 206 -2.38 29.45 12.45
CA GLN A 206 -3.34 30.40 13.02
C GLN A 206 -2.72 31.80 13.09
N GLY A 207 -3.33 32.75 12.38
CA GLY A 207 -2.98 34.18 12.51
C GLY A 207 -1.71 34.67 11.78
N ASN A 208 -0.84 33.81 11.24
CA ASN A 208 0.37 34.25 10.52
C ASN A 208 0.31 33.94 9.01
N LYS A 209 -0.11 34.92 8.20
CA LYS A 209 -0.25 34.76 6.74
C LYS A 209 1.09 34.44 6.06
N SER A 210 2.14 35.19 6.36
CA SER A 210 3.46 35.00 5.72
C SER A 210 4.04 33.62 6.02
N TYR A 211 3.79 33.07 7.22
CA TYR A 211 4.18 31.70 7.55
C TYR A 211 3.39 30.68 6.71
N ARG A 212 2.07 30.86 6.57
CA ARG A 212 1.24 30.00 5.70
C ARG A 212 1.67 30.06 4.23
N GLU A 213 1.93 31.25 3.69
CA GLU A 213 2.42 31.41 2.33
C GLU A 213 3.72 30.63 2.08
N ALA A 214 4.63 30.60 3.06
CA ALA A 214 5.92 29.92 2.94
C ALA A 214 5.79 28.38 2.96
N HIS A 215 4.87 27.83 3.76
CA HIS A 215 4.79 26.37 3.99
C HIS A 215 3.61 25.66 3.32
N LEU A 216 2.55 26.38 2.90
CA LEU A 216 1.32 25.77 2.36
C LEU A 216 1.13 26.04 0.87
N LEU A 217 1.44 27.25 0.40
CA LEU A 217 1.08 27.68 -0.95
C LEU A 217 1.66 26.74 -2.02
N ASN A 218 0.81 26.26 -2.93
CA ASN A 218 1.16 25.36 -4.03
C ASN A 218 1.60 23.93 -3.62
N LYS A 219 1.49 23.56 -2.35
CA LYS A 219 1.76 22.19 -1.89
C LYS A 219 0.59 21.26 -2.25
N GLU A 220 0.88 19.97 -2.42
CA GLU A 220 -0.15 18.99 -2.78
C GLU A 220 -1.09 18.73 -1.61
N ARG A 221 -2.39 18.64 -1.89
CA ARG A 221 -3.34 18.15 -0.91
C ARG A 221 -3.08 16.68 -0.60
N ILE A 222 -3.48 16.30 0.61
CA ILE A 222 -3.46 14.90 1.05
C ILE A 222 -4.87 14.34 0.97
N LYS A 223 -4.95 13.01 0.81
CA LYS A 223 -6.21 12.27 0.86
C LYS A 223 -6.29 11.41 2.12
N VAL A 224 -7.43 11.50 2.79
CA VAL A 224 -7.85 10.62 3.89
C VAL A 224 -9.16 9.97 3.49
N GLY A 225 -9.17 8.65 3.33
CA GLY A 225 -10.30 7.90 2.77
C GLY A 225 -10.85 6.83 3.73
N ALA A 226 -12.18 6.78 3.85
CA ALA A 226 -12.92 5.70 4.49
C ALA A 226 -13.99 5.14 3.53
N LEU A 227 -13.88 3.86 3.15
CA LEU A 227 -14.72 3.25 2.12
C LEU A 227 -16.06 2.74 2.66
N GLU A 228 -16.21 2.56 3.98
CA GLU A 228 -17.43 2.03 4.59
C GLU A 228 -17.87 2.83 5.82
N SER A 229 -16.98 3.09 6.78
CA SER A 229 -17.33 3.91 7.95
C SER A 229 -16.18 4.75 8.48
N LEU A 230 -16.51 5.94 8.98
CA LEU A 230 -15.59 6.85 9.66
C LEU A 230 -16.25 7.34 10.96
N ASP A 231 -15.96 6.64 12.04
CA ASP A 231 -16.64 6.82 13.31
C ASP A 231 -15.70 7.31 14.42
N THR A 232 -16.30 8.04 15.36
CA THR A 232 -15.64 8.53 16.56
C THR A 232 -16.49 8.22 17.79
N HIS A 233 -15.87 7.73 18.87
CA HIS A 233 -16.58 7.35 20.11
C HIS A 233 -17.06 8.54 20.95
N ARG A 234 -16.58 9.76 20.69
CA ARG A 234 -16.86 10.95 21.51
C ARG A 234 -16.90 12.21 20.68
N ALA A 235 -17.63 13.19 21.19
CA ALA A 235 -17.69 14.53 20.61
C ALA A 235 -16.41 15.39 20.86
N GLU A 236 -15.24 14.76 20.91
CA GLU A 236 -13.94 15.35 21.25
C GLU A 236 -12.96 15.10 20.08
N ILE A 237 -13.26 15.68 18.92
CA ILE A 237 -12.34 15.72 17.77
C ILE A 237 -11.55 17.01 17.87
N ASP A 238 -10.22 16.95 17.83
CA ASP A 238 -9.30 18.10 17.86
C ASP A 238 -8.19 17.96 16.81
N SER A 239 -8.60 17.56 15.60
CA SER A 239 -7.71 17.12 14.53
C SER A 239 -7.41 18.18 13.47
N TRP A 240 -6.23 18.07 12.85
CA TRP A 240 -5.69 19.02 11.88
C TRP A 240 -5.30 18.26 10.62
N ILE A 241 -5.93 18.57 9.48
CA ILE A 241 -5.66 17.84 8.22
C ILE A 241 -5.39 18.85 7.10
N THR A 242 -4.22 18.77 6.50
CA THR A 242 -3.85 19.58 5.33
C THR A 242 -4.27 18.86 4.03
N GLY A 243 -5.56 18.55 3.91
CA GLY A 243 -6.09 17.69 2.85
C GLY A 243 -7.61 17.54 2.88
N THR A 244 -8.10 16.58 2.10
CA THR A 244 -9.52 16.26 1.96
C THR A 244 -9.85 14.93 2.65
N ILE A 245 -10.99 14.89 3.33
CA ILE A 245 -11.61 13.66 3.84
C ILE A 245 -12.64 13.17 2.82
N TYR A 246 -12.59 11.88 2.51
CA TYR A 246 -13.55 11.20 1.65
C TYR A 246 -14.18 10.03 2.39
N THR A 247 -15.51 9.99 2.47
CA THR A 247 -16.24 8.84 3.01
C THR A 247 -17.28 8.32 2.04
N ARG A 248 -17.52 7.00 2.00
CA ARG A 248 -18.60 6.39 1.20
C ARG A 248 -19.77 5.85 2.00
N GLY A 249 -19.59 5.56 3.29
CA GLY A 249 -20.68 5.13 4.15
C GLY A 249 -20.82 5.96 5.40
N GLU A 250 -21.22 5.33 6.50
CA GLU A 250 -21.63 6.01 7.72
C GLU A 250 -20.49 6.84 8.33
N THR A 251 -20.83 8.03 8.81
CA THR A 251 -19.88 8.89 9.51
C THR A 251 -20.63 9.72 10.55
N ASN A 252 -20.07 9.79 11.75
CA ASN A 252 -20.58 10.65 12.83
C ASN A 252 -19.67 11.85 13.12
N VAL A 253 -18.66 12.09 12.27
CA VAL A 253 -17.62 13.10 12.49
C VAL A 253 -18.20 14.50 12.67
N LEU A 254 -19.22 14.85 11.88
CA LEU A 254 -19.85 16.17 11.89
C LEU A 254 -20.99 16.31 12.90
N ASP A 255 -21.46 15.20 13.49
CA ASP A 255 -22.48 15.22 14.55
C ASP A 255 -21.90 15.70 15.88
N SER A 256 -20.57 15.70 16.01
CA SER A 256 -19.87 16.17 17.18
C SER A 256 -19.57 17.68 17.13
N ALA A 257 -19.44 18.30 18.30
CA ALA A 257 -18.86 19.64 18.43
C ALA A 257 -17.34 19.61 18.18
N ALA A 258 -16.95 19.11 17.01
CA ALA A 258 -15.58 18.84 16.59
C ALA A 258 -14.77 20.13 16.38
N ASP A 259 -13.60 20.20 17.00
CA ASP A 259 -12.50 21.07 16.63
C ASP A 259 -11.68 20.41 15.49
N LEU A 260 -12.35 20.10 14.37
CA LEU A 260 -11.71 19.61 13.15
C LEU A 260 -11.29 20.79 12.27
N TYR A 261 -9.98 20.92 12.04
CA TYR A 261 -9.37 21.98 11.24
C TYR A 261 -8.88 21.43 9.90
N LEU A 262 -9.46 21.94 8.81
CA LEU A 262 -9.10 21.56 7.43
C LEU A 262 -8.48 22.76 6.70
N MET A 263 -7.44 22.51 5.90
CA MET A 263 -6.77 23.56 5.10
C MET A 263 -7.50 23.83 3.79
N PRO A 264 -7.95 25.08 3.54
CA PRO A 264 -8.58 25.45 2.27
C PRO A 264 -7.65 25.27 1.06
N PHE A 265 -8.25 25.23 -0.13
CA PHE A 265 -7.54 25.05 -1.38
C PHE A 265 -7.37 26.37 -2.12
N LEU A 266 -6.31 26.46 -2.93
CA LEU A 266 -6.16 27.54 -3.89
C LEU A 266 -7.25 27.38 -4.97
N ASP A 267 -7.98 28.45 -5.25
CA ASP A 267 -9.14 28.48 -6.15
C ASP A 267 -9.02 27.54 -7.37
N LYS A 268 -9.94 26.57 -7.45
CA LYS A 268 -10.06 25.58 -8.55
C LYS A 268 -8.84 24.67 -8.76
N SER A 269 -7.94 24.56 -7.78
CA SER A 269 -6.77 23.67 -7.85
C SER A 269 -6.78 22.61 -6.75
N SER A 270 -6.05 21.52 -6.97
CA SER A 270 -5.77 20.49 -5.95
C SER A 270 -4.62 20.88 -5.01
N ARG A 271 -4.22 22.15 -5.01
CA ARG A 271 -3.11 22.69 -4.20
C ARG A 271 -3.66 23.44 -3.00
N LEU A 272 -2.93 23.39 -1.89
CA LEU A 272 -3.29 24.13 -0.68
C LEU A 272 -3.18 25.65 -0.90
N SER A 273 -4.07 26.42 -0.27
CA SER A 273 -3.98 27.89 -0.22
C SER A 273 -3.18 28.37 0.99
N ASP A 274 -2.91 29.68 1.03
CA ASP A 274 -2.37 30.40 2.19
C ASP A 274 -3.48 30.93 3.12
N GLU A 275 -4.72 30.47 2.95
CA GLU A 275 -5.85 30.88 3.79
C GLU A 275 -5.74 30.29 5.21
N GLN A 276 -6.48 30.87 6.14
CA GLN A 276 -6.51 30.34 7.51
C GLN A 276 -7.20 28.97 7.53
N LEU A 277 -6.72 28.10 8.43
CA LEU A 277 -7.41 26.86 8.78
C LEU A 277 -8.87 27.15 9.08
N SER A 278 -9.75 26.41 8.42
CA SER A 278 -11.18 26.52 8.64
C SER A 278 -11.68 25.39 9.50
N LYS A 279 -12.41 25.75 10.57
CA LYS A 279 -13.31 24.84 11.27
C LYS A 279 -14.74 24.87 10.70
N SER A 280 -14.97 25.73 9.71
CA SER A 280 -16.26 25.97 9.08
C SER A 280 -16.10 25.64 7.61
N PHE A 281 -16.31 24.38 7.28
CA PHE A 281 -16.30 23.88 5.92
C PHE A 281 -17.67 23.28 5.61
N GLU A 282 -18.05 23.31 4.34
CA GLU A 282 -19.27 22.68 3.88
C GLU A 282 -19.01 21.18 3.64
N GLU A 283 -19.92 20.35 4.12
CA GLU A 283 -19.99 18.95 3.75
C GLU A 283 -20.62 18.83 2.36
N VAL A 284 -19.98 18.08 1.46
CA VAL A 284 -20.56 17.72 0.17
C VAL A 284 -21.05 16.29 0.19
N ASP A 285 -22.37 16.15 0.30
CA ASP A 285 -23.10 14.89 0.18
C ASP A 285 -23.27 14.51 -1.29
N CYS A 286 -22.50 13.52 -1.71
CA CYS A 286 -22.47 13.07 -3.09
C CYS A 286 -23.61 12.10 -3.47
N SER A 287 -24.56 11.82 -2.57
CA SER A 287 -25.70 10.93 -2.86
C SER A 287 -26.70 11.48 -3.90
N LYS A 288 -26.67 12.80 -4.18
CA LYS A 288 -27.64 13.47 -5.07
C LYS A 288 -26.99 13.99 -6.35
N GLU A 289 -25.82 14.60 -6.24
CA GLU A 289 -25.01 15.11 -7.35
C GLU A 289 -23.63 15.51 -6.80
N CYS A 290 -22.54 14.99 -7.37
CA CYS A 290 -21.18 15.21 -6.86
C CYS A 290 -20.32 15.93 -7.91
N LYS A 291 -20.49 17.25 -8.06
CA LYS A 291 -19.83 18.05 -9.11
C LYS A 291 -18.77 19.00 -8.58
N GLU A 292 -18.88 19.35 -7.31
CA GLU A 292 -18.03 20.27 -6.60
C GLU A 292 -16.65 19.65 -6.45
N LYS A 293 -15.63 20.30 -7.02
CA LYS A 293 -14.24 19.89 -6.92
C LYS A 293 -13.54 20.60 -5.78
N ASN A 294 -12.47 19.99 -5.28
CA ASN A 294 -11.61 20.54 -4.23
C ASN A 294 -12.41 20.96 -3.00
N GLN A 295 -13.25 20.05 -2.49
CA GLN A 295 -13.94 20.25 -1.22
C GLN A 295 -13.13 19.60 -0.09
N LEU A 296 -13.36 20.08 1.13
CA LEU A 296 -12.60 19.66 2.30
C LEU A 296 -13.14 18.35 2.89
N PHE A 297 -14.45 18.12 2.75
CA PHE A 297 -15.13 16.94 3.26
C PHE A 297 -16.18 16.48 2.25
N TYR A 298 -16.05 15.25 1.79
CA TYR A 298 -17.08 14.58 1.01
C TYR A 298 -17.67 13.39 1.77
N THR A 299 -19.00 13.28 1.75
CA THR A 299 -19.75 12.10 2.18
C THR A 299 -20.41 11.42 0.99
N ASN A 300 -20.68 10.11 1.12
CA ASN A 300 -21.26 9.29 0.06
C ASN A 300 -20.48 9.40 -1.27
N TYR A 301 -19.14 9.47 -1.19
CA TYR A 301 -18.30 9.75 -2.34
C TYR A 301 -18.55 8.76 -3.48
N PRO A 302 -18.69 9.24 -4.73
CA PRO A 302 -19.19 8.42 -5.81
C PRO A 302 -18.31 7.20 -6.06
N LEU A 303 -18.98 6.14 -6.48
CA LEU A 303 -18.32 5.05 -7.16
C LEU A 303 -17.82 5.54 -8.53
N LYS A 304 -16.83 4.83 -9.06
CA LYS A 304 -16.06 5.18 -10.26
C LYS A 304 -16.90 5.51 -11.51
N ASN A 305 -18.07 4.90 -11.66
CA ASN A 305 -19.00 5.09 -12.77
C ASN A 305 -19.72 6.46 -12.79
N GLU A 306 -19.51 7.31 -11.79
CA GLU A 306 -20.19 8.61 -11.65
C GLU A 306 -19.28 9.83 -11.87
N ASN A 307 -18.05 9.63 -12.39
CA ASN A 307 -17.06 10.70 -12.65
C ASN A 307 -16.69 11.51 -11.40
N PRO A 308 -15.95 10.91 -10.44
CA PRO A 308 -15.65 11.53 -9.15
C PRO A 308 -14.93 12.87 -9.30
N PRO A 309 -15.33 13.92 -8.54
CA PRO A 309 -14.86 15.28 -8.76
C PRO A 309 -13.36 15.47 -8.48
N ASP A 310 -12.77 14.64 -7.61
CA ASP A 310 -11.45 14.82 -7.00
C ASP A 310 -10.50 13.62 -7.16
N GLY A 311 -10.80 12.78 -8.15
CA GLY A 311 -10.09 11.55 -8.47
C GLY A 311 -10.73 10.31 -7.85
N GLU A 312 -10.36 9.14 -8.36
CA GLU A 312 -10.99 7.87 -7.98
C GLU A 312 -10.61 7.44 -6.55
N LEU A 313 -11.59 6.87 -5.84
CA LEU A 313 -11.42 6.06 -4.63
C LEU A 313 -11.58 4.58 -5.03
N PRO A 314 -10.82 3.66 -4.43
CA PRO A 314 -10.96 2.22 -4.71
C PRO A 314 -12.38 1.75 -4.40
N ASP A 315 -13.05 1.05 -5.32
CA ASP A 315 -14.41 0.54 -5.11
C ASP A 315 -14.45 -0.56 -4.02
N ARG A 316 -13.36 -1.29 -3.85
CA ARG A 316 -13.09 -2.20 -2.74
C ARG A 316 -11.73 -1.89 -2.13
N PHE A 317 -11.52 -2.28 -0.88
CA PHE A 317 -10.20 -2.17 -0.28
C PHE A 317 -9.18 -2.94 -1.13
N PRO A 318 -8.13 -2.27 -1.64
CA PRO A 318 -7.12 -2.93 -2.45
C PRO A 318 -6.36 -3.94 -1.60
N LEU A 319 -5.84 -5.01 -2.18
CA LEU A 319 -5.04 -6.02 -1.47
C LEU A 319 -3.58 -6.03 -1.97
N PRO A 320 -2.59 -6.30 -1.10
CA PRO A 320 -1.18 -6.27 -1.47
C PRO A 320 -0.72 -7.57 -2.14
N VAL A 321 -1.48 -8.64 -1.89
CA VAL A 321 -1.42 -9.94 -2.53
C VAL A 321 -2.85 -10.27 -2.91
N GLU A 322 -3.05 -10.68 -4.16
CA GLU A 322 -4.37 -11.03 -4.68
C GLU A 322 -4.99 -12.17 -3.89
N ASP A 323 -6.22 -11.95 -3.41
CA ASP A 323 -7.11 -12.96 -2.83
C ASP A 323 -8.09 -13.40 -3.92
N SER A 324 -7.73 -14.48 -4.59
CA SER A 324 -8.37 -14.96 -5.82
C SER A 324 -9.68 -15.72 -5.58
N ASN A 325 -9.88 -16.21 -4.35
CA ASN A 325 -11.09 -16.92 -3.95
C ASN A 325 -11.97 -16.10 -2.99
N GLU A 326 -11.57 -14.84 -2.73
CA GLU A 326 -12.26 -13.87 -1.86
C GLU A 326 -12.49 -14.41 -0.45
N ASN A 327 -11.60 -15.28 0.04
CA ASN A 327 -11.71 -15.90 1.36
C ASN A 327 -11.08 -15.05 2.47
N ARG A 328 -10.58 -13.85 2.18
CA ARG A 328 -9.92 -12.91 3.13
C ARG A 328 -8.60 -13.40 3.72
N LEU A 329 -8.09 -14.53 3.26
CA LEU A 329 -6.79 -15.08 3.63
C LEU A 329 -5.91 -15.11 2.39
N ILE A 330 -4.60 -15.17 2.61
CA ILE A 330 -3.66 -15.43 1.52
C ILE A 330 -3.34 -16.91 1.56
N ASP A 331 -3.80 -17.66 0.56
CA ASP A 331 -3.55 -19.09 0.43
C ASP A 331 -2.15 -19.39 -0.11
N ALA A 332 -1.70 -20.65 0.02
CA ALA A 332 -0.37 -21.05 -0.43
C ALA A 332 -0.19 -20.86 -1.95
N SER A 333 -1.26 -21.04 -2.73
CA SER A 333 -1.26 -20.83 -4.18
C SER A 333 -1.13 -19.34 -4.53
N GLU A 334 -1.89 -18.47 -3.86
CA GLU A 334 -1.82 -17.01 -3.99
C GLU A 334 -0.46 -16.48 -3.61
N TRP A 335 0.06 -16.94 -2.48
CA TRP A 335 1.40 -16.61 -2.01
C TRP A 335 2.48 -16.98 -3.02
N THR A 336 2.42 -18.20 -3.56
CA THR A 336 3.37 -18.68 -4.58
C THR A 336 3.28 -17.84 -5.86
N ARG A 337 2.07 -17.49 -6.30
CA ARG A 337 1.85 -16.62 -7.47
C ARG A 337 2.39 -15.21 -7.24
N ALA A 338 2.20 -14.64 -6.05
CA ALA A 338 2.71 -13.32 -5.70
C ALA A 338 4.24 -13.25 -5.77
N ILE A 339 4.93 -14.29 -5.28
CA ILE A 339 6.40 -14.37 -5.34
C ILE A 339 6.86 -14.58 -6.78
N ALA A 340 6.27 -15.54 -7.50
CA ALA A 340 6.66 -15.84 -8.88
C ALA A 340 6.44 -14.66 -9.83
N GLY A 341 5.42 -13.84 -9.56
CA GLY A 341 5.08 -12.66 -10.32
C GLY A 341 5.87 -11.39 -9.98
N SER A 342 6.65 -11.40 -8.90
CA SER A 342 7.43 -10.23 -8.48
C SER A 342 8.70 -10.10 -9.31
N ASP A 343 8.86 -8.95 -9.97
CA ASP A 343 10.10 -8.55 -10.65
C ASP A 343 11.11 -7.89 -9.70
N LYS A 344 10.70 -7.66 -8.44
CA LYS A 344 11.46 -6.97 -7.39
C LYS A 344 11.82 -7.92 -6.25
N LEU A 345 12.17 -9.17 -6.53
CA LEU A 345 12.61 -10.09 -5.48
C LEU A 345 13.94 -9.65 -4.87
N GLY A 346 13.89 -9.36 -3.58
CA GLY A 346 14.88 -8.66 -2.81
C GLY A 346 15.64 -9.47 -1.76
N ALA A 347 16.32 -8.75 -0.86
CA ALA A 347 17.12 -9.33 0.23
C ALA A 347 17.15 -8.45 1.49
N LEU A 348 17.27 -9.11 2.66
CA LEU A 348 17.48 -8.45 3.96
C LEU A 348 18.94 -8.53 4.41
N LYS A 349 19.61 -7.39 4.40
CA LYS A 349 20.98 -7.22 4.91
C LYS A 349 20.97 -6.44 6.23
N GLY A 350 22.11 -6.46 6.93
CA GLY A 350 22.23 -5.80 8.23
C GLY A 350 21.20 -6.28 9.26
N GLY A 351 21.10 -5.56 10.38
CA GLY A 351 20.23 -5.89 11.51
C GLY A 351 20.53 -7.24 12.16
N GLU A 352 19.93 -7.48 13.32
CA GLU A 352 19.77 -8.81 13.87
C GLU A 352 18.52 -9.45 13.27
N LYS A 353 18.65 -10.71 12.84
CA LYS A 353 17.60 -11.47 12.17
C LYS A 353 17.51 -12.85 12.81
N THR A 354 16.37 -13.15 13.42
CA THR A 354 16.09 -14.47 14.00
C THR A 354 14.94 -15.12 13.26
N LEU A 355 15.17 -16.31 12.71
CA LEU A 355 14.15 -17.08 11.99
C LEU A 355 13.63 -18.23 12.88
N TYR A 356 12.32 -18.33 12.98
CA TYR A 356 11.60 -19.43 13.62
C TYR A 356 10.93 -20.27 12.53
N GLN A 357 11.52 -21.42 12.22
CA GLN A 357 11.00 -22.30 11.17
C GLN A 357 9.71 -23.00 11.61
N PRO A 358 8.75 -23.21 10.69
CA PRO A 358 7.54 -23.97 10.99
C PRO A 358 7.86 -25.38 11.48
N GLY A 359 7.13 -25.86 12.49
CA GLY A 359 7.25 -27.23 13.01
C GLY A 359 8.47 -27.51 13.90
N LEU A 360 9.33 -26.51 14.15
CA LEU A 360 10.37 -26.61 15.16
C LEU A 360 9.89 -26.05 16.50
N SER A 361 10.40 -26.60 17.61
CA SER A 361 10.13 -26.04 18.94
C SER A 361 10.63 -24.58 19.02
N PRO A 362 9.91 -23.66 19.68
CA PRO A 362 10.37 -22.27 19.89
C PRO A 362 11.73 -22.17 20.59
N GLN A 363 12.16 -23.22 21.30
CA GLN A 363 13.47 -23.31 21.95
C GLN A 363 14.61 -23.60 20.95
N ALA A 364 14.30 -24.20 19.80
CA ALA A 364 15.24 -24.40 18.71
C ALA A 364 15.31 -23.14 17.83
N LYS A 365 15.91 -22.07 18.37
CA LYS A 365 16.30 -20.92 17.56
C LYS A 365 17.26 -21.40 16.49
N ASN A 366 16.86 -21.34 15.22
CA ASN A 366 17.84 -21.42 14.15
C ASN A 366 18.63 -20.11 14.20
N GLY A 367 19.94 -20.18 14.41
CA GLY A 367 20.81 -19.03 14.62
C GLY A 367 20.70 -17.95 13.53
N SER A 368 21.36 -16.80 13.74
CA SER A 368 21.34 -15.64 12.84
C SER A 368 21.33 -16.04 11.37
N VAL A 369 20.20 -15.82 10.68
CA VAL A 369 20.06 -16.21 9.27
C VAL A 369 20.59 -15.08 8.41
N GLU A 370 21.68 -15.34 7.69
CA GLU A 370 22.00 -14.53 6.51
C GLU A 370 21.00 -14.89 5.41
N LEU A 371 19.94 -14.09 5.30
CA LEU A 371 19.05 -14.11 4.15
C LEU A 371 19.83 -13.59 2.94
N SER A 372 20.54 -14.50 2.27
CA SER A 372 21.38 -14.18 1.11
C SER A 372 20.54 -13.68 -0.07
N ALA A 373 21.21 -12.95 -0.98
CA ALA A 373 20.62 -12.27 -2.12
C ALA A 373 19.63 -13.14 -2.93
N LYS A 374 18.35 -12.77 -2.90
CA LYS A 374 17.24 -13.32 -3.70
C LYS A 374 16.80 -14.73 -3.29
N SER A 375 16.04 -14.83 -2.19
CA SER A 375 15.21 -16.02 -1.96
C SER A 375 14.08 -16.03 -2.99
N THR A 376 14.24 -16.80 -4.07
CA THR A 376 13.20 -16.93 -5.12
C THR A 376 11.87 -17.48 -4.62
N ASN A 377 11.84 -18.00 -3.39
CA ASN A 377 10.69 -18.63 -2.76
C ASN A 377 10.21 -17.86 -1.51
N GLY A 378 10.76 -16.67 -1.24
CA GLY A 378 10.59 -15.99 0.04
C GLY A 378 11.27 -16.70 1.22
N VAL A 379 11.04 -16.17 2.42
CA VAL A 379 11.51 -16.70 3.70
C VAL A 379 10.40 -17.56 4.30
N ASP A 380 10.64 -18.85 4.50
CA ASP A 380 9.67 -19.73 5.14
C ASP A 380 9.84 -19.73 6.66
N GLY A 381 8.77 -19.37 7.38
CA GLY A 381 8.75 -19.20 8.84
C GLY A 381 8.55 -17.77 9.32
N ASN A 382 8.62 -17.61 10.65
CA ASN A 382 8.39 -16.33 11.32
C ASN A 382 9.71 -15.62 11.60
N LEU A 383 9.72 -14.30 11.48
CA LEU A 383 10.95 -13.50 11.51
C LEU A 383 10.93 -12.46 12.62
N VAL A 384 11.99 -12.38 13.42
CA VAL A 384 12.23 -11.28 14.35
C VAL A 384 13.39 -10.44 13.82
N LEU A 385 13.13 -9.15 13.60
CA LEU A 385 14.03 -8.18 13.01
C LEU A 385 14.32 -7.06 14.00
N LYS A 386 15.61 -6.82 14.26
CA LYS A 386 16.04 -5.71 15.11
C LYS A 386 17.19 -4.95 14.46
N GLY A 387 16.91 -3.72 14.04
CA GLY A 387 17.91 -2.81 13.50
C GLY A 387 18.53 -1.94 14.59
N THR A 388 19.78 -1.53 14.40
CA THR A 388 20.42 -0.49 15.22
C THR A 388 20.93 0.62 14.31
N ALA A 389 21.22 1.81 14.86
CA ALA A 389 21.77 2.90 14.05
C ALA A 389 23.10 2.51 13.36
N ALA A 390 23.93 1.66 13.99
CA ALA A 390 25.18 1.18 13.41
C ALA A 390 25.01 -0.03 12.47
N ASN A 391 23.90 -0.75 12.60
CA ASN A 391 23.58 -1.94 11.81
C ASN A 391 22.07 -1.98 11.53
N PRO A 392 21.57 -1.14 10.62
CA PRO A 392 20.14 -1.08 10.30
C PRO A 392 19.71 -2.32 9.52
N ILE A 393 18.40 -2.58 9.50
CA ILE A 393 17.79 -3.54 8.57
C ILE A 393 17.84 -2.89 7.19
N LEU A 394 18.71 -3.41 6.32
CA LEU A 394 18.94 -2.90 4.97
C LEU A 394 18.10 -3.68 3.97
N LEU A 395 17.14 -3.00 3.34
CA LEU A 395 16.29 -3.55 2.30
C LEU A 395 16.86 -3.26 0.91
N GLN A 396 16.84 -4.30 0.08
CA GLN A 396 17.03 -4.20 -1.36
C GLN A 396 15.86 -4.90 -2.01
N ASP A 397 14.93 -4.16 -2.57
CA ASP A 397 13.68 -4.65 -3.17
C ASP A 397 12.78 -5.40 -2.16
N ASP A 398 11.86 -6.24 -2.64
CA ASP A 398 10.80 -6.86 -1.84
C ASP A 398 11.21 -8.18 -1.19
N VAL A 399 10.86 -8.34 0.08
CA VAL A 399 11.14 -9.54 0.87
C VAL A 399 9.81 -10.14 1.29
N TYR A 400 9.53 -11.34 0.79
CA TYR A 400 8.35 -12.13 1.12
C TYR A 400 8.67 -13.04 2.31
N VAL A 401 7.83 -13.02 3.35
CA VAL A 401 7.93 -13.86 4.56
C VAL A 401 6.66 -14.68 4.70
N ASN A 402 6.75 -16.00 4.54
CA ASN A 402 5.64 -16.95 4.71
C ASN A 402 5.45 -17.24 6.21
N GLY A 403 5.05 -16.22 6.96
CA GLY A 403 4.87 -16.26 8.41
C GLY A 403 4.64 -14.86 8.97
N ASP A 404 4.75 -14.75 10.29
CA ASP A 404 4.65 -13.50 11.03
C ASP A 404 6.00 -12.75 11.04
N VAL A 405 5.95 -11.42 11.19
CA VAL A 405 7.14 -10.57 11.34
C VAL A 405 7.04 -9.73 12.61
N VAL A 406 8.06 -9.77 13.46
CA VAL A 406 8.25 -8.86 14.59
C VAL A 406 9.40 -7.93 14.23
N ILE A 407 9.21 -6.62 14.34
CA ILE A 407 10.21 -5.64 13.89
C ILE A 407 10.37 -4.46 14.85
N SER A 408 11.61 -4.01 15.03
CA SER A 408 11.96 -2.74 15.68
C SER A 408 13.35 -2.22 15.25
N GLY A 409 13.63 -0.97 15.56
CA GLY A 409 14.93 -0.34 15.39
C GLY A 409 15.04 0.54 14.14
N TYR A 410 16.14 0.40 13.42
CA TYR A 410 16.46 1.23 12.25
C TYR A 410 16.36 0.45 10.94
N VAL A 411 15.84 1.08 9.89
CA VAL A 411 15.71 0.54 8.53
C VAL A 411 16.36 1.46 7.50
N SER A 412 16.87 0.91 6.40
CA SER A 412 17.45 1.68 5.30
C SER A 412 17.23 0.97 3.96
N GLY A 413 17.56 1.67 2.86
CA GLY A 413 17.37 1.17 1.49
C GLY A 413 15.96 1.39 0.95
N THR A 414 15.62 0.62 -0.09
CA THR A 414 14.34 0.71 -0.80
C THR A 414 13.74 -0.66 -0.94
N GLY A 415 12.50 -0.86 -0.50
CA GLY A 415 11.81 -2.14 -0.62
C GLY A 415 10.66 -2.34 0.35
N ARG A 416 10.05 -3.53 0.27
CA ARG A 416 8.93 -3.94 1.12
C ARG A 416 9.29 -5.17 1.94
N ILE A 417 8.76 -5.27 3.16
CA ILE A 417 8.62 -6.56 3.84
C ILE A 417 7.15 -6.96 3.74
N ILE A 418 6.88 -8.07 3.07
CA ILE A 418 5.54 -8.60 2.88
C ILE A 418 5.46 -9.88 3.70
N ALA A 419 4.72 -9.83 4.81
CA ALA A 419 4.44 -10.97 5.66
C ALA A 419 3.10 -11.58 5.24
N ARG A 420 3.05 -12.90 5.01
CA ARG A 420 1.76 -13.60 4.81
C ARG A 420 0.92 -13.59 6.09
N GLY A 421 1.59 -13.59 7.24
CA GLY A 421 1.00 -13.58 8.57
C GLY A 421 0.77 -12.17 9.14
N ASN A 422 0.84 -12.12 10.47
CA ASN A 422 0.73 -10.90 11.26
C ASN A 422 2.06 -10.12 11.28
N VAL A 423 1.97 -8.82 11.52
CA VAL A 423 3.14 -7.97 11.77
C VAL A 423 3.04 -7.30 13.14
N TYR A 424 4.13 -7.34 13.91
CA TYR A 424 4.22 -6.76 15.25
C TYR A 424 5.32 -5.69 15.27
N VAL A 425 4.92 -4.44 15.49
CA VAL A 425 5.83 -3.30 15.66
C VAL A 425 6.07 -3.10 17.15
N VAL A 426 7.19 -3.64 17.64
CA VAL A 426 7.54 -3.71 19.07
C VAL A 426 8.54 -2.63 19.49
N GLY A 427 8.58 -1.51 18.77
CA GLY A 427 9.46 -0.38 19.01
C GLY A 427 9.43 0.64 17.88
N ASP A 428 10.34 1.61 17.92
CA ASP A 428 10.50 2.53 16.78
C ASP A 428 10.84 1.77 15.50
N ILE A 429 10.43 2.28 14.34
CA ILE A 429 10.99 1.93 13.03
C ILE A 429 11.51 3.23 12.45
N LYS A 430 12.82 3.43 12.49
CA LYS A 430 13.47 4.69 12.10
C LYS A 430 14.28 4.55 10.83
N TYR A 431 14.19 5.50 9.93
CA TYR A 431 15.13 5.60 8.82
C TYR A 431 16.54 5.83 9.34
N ALA A 432 17.47 5.01 8.84
CA ALA A 432 18.90 5.23 8.91
C ALA A 432 19.36 5.80 7.56
N CYS A 433 19.62 7.10 7.56
CA CYS A 433 20.15 7.81 6.41
C CYS A 433 21.69 7.77 6.43
N ASP A 434 22.31 7.67 5.26
CA ASP A 434 23.75 7.83 5.07
C ASP A 434 23.97 9.15 4.31
N THR A 435 25.00 9.91 4.67
CA THR A 435 25.31 11.20 4.01
C THR A 435 25.75 11.04 2.56
N ASP A 436 26.22 9.85 2.15
CA ASP A 436 26.86 9.63 0.85
C ASP A 436 26.23 8.51 -0.03
N SER A 437 25.11 7.88 0.36
CA SER A 437 24.72 6.62 -0.29
C SER A 437 23.88 6.75 -1.57
N GLN A 438 24.55 6.88 -2.72
CA GLN A 438 24.02 6.31 -3.97
C GLN A 438 24.38 4.81 -4.12
N ASP A 439 25.33 4.30 -3.33
CA ASP A 439 25.92 2.96 -3.54
C ASP A 439 25.55 1.90 -2.48
N TYR A 440 24.56 2.15 -1.61
CA TYR A 440 24.04 1.17 -0.64
C TYR A 440 25.10 0.52 0.28
N SER A 441 26.31 1.08 0.36
CA SER A 441 27.35 0.71 1.32
C SER A 441 27.14 1.55 2.58
N PHE A 442 26.29 1.07 3.48
CA PHE A 442 26.01 1.78 4.72
C PHE A 442 27.28 1.89 5.59
N THR A 443 27.80 3.11 5.74
CA THR A 443 29.03 3.37 6.53
C THR A 443 28.75 3.94 7.92
N GLY A 444 27.49 4.31 8.19
CA GLY A 444 26.98 4.75 9.49
C GLY A 444 25.66 5.53 9.35
N SER A 445 24.85 5.56 10.41
CA SER A 445 23.61 6.35 10.43
C SER A 445 23.91 7.81 10.76
N VAL A 446 23.43 8.72 9.93
CA VAL A 446 23.22 10.12 10.29
C VAL A 446 21.75 10.42 10.51
N THR A 447 21.47 11.48 11.26
CA THR A 447 20.11 11.98 11.42
C THR A 447 19.51 12.32 10.05
N CYS A 448 18.39 11.68 9.72
CA CYS A 448 17.66 11.97 8.50
C CYS A 448 17.12 13.40 8.49
N ASN A 449 17.31 14.10 7.37
CA ASN A 449 16.66 15.37 7.11
C ASN A 449 15.34 15.11 6.36
N TYR A 450 14.22 15.19 7.08
CA TYR A 450 12.88 14.94 6.53
C TYR A 450 12.37 16.02 5.55
N GLY A 451 13.02 17.19 5.51
CA GLY A 451 12.78 18.22 4.48
C GLY A 451 13.34 17.83 3.12
N VAL A 452 14.43 17.07 3.08
CA VAL A 452 15.08 16.63 1.84
C VAL A 452 14.64 15.20 1.50
N LYS A 453 13.38 15.08 1.06
CA LYS A 453 12.73 13.77 0.84
C LYS A 453 13.55 12.82 -0.04
N GLN A 454 14.27 13.31 -1.06
CA GLN A 454 15.04 12.46 -2.00
C GLN A 454 16.16 11.66 -1.30
N SER A 455 16.63 12.11 -0.14
CA SER A 455 17.68 11.45 0.64
C SER A 455 17.16 10.35 1.57
N LEU A 456 15.84 10.27 1.76
CA LEU A 456 15.24 9.34 2.71
C LEU A 456 15.09 7.94 2.08
N PRO A 457 15.29 6.87 2.86
CA PRO A 457 14.88 5.52 2.51
C PRO A 457 13.41 5.43 2.05
N GLN A 458 13.07 4.33 1.39
CA GLN A 458 11.71 4.04 0.94
C GLN A 458 11.30 2.65 1.41
N PHE A 459 10.53 2.61 2.49
CA PHE A 459 10.16 1.37 3.16
C PHE A 459 8.64 1.18 3.18
N ALA A 460 8.19 -0.05 2.99
CA ALA A 460 6.84 -0.44 3.40
C ALA A 460 6.86 -1.76 4.17
N LEU A 461 5.96 -1.84 5.13
CA LEU A 461 5.72 -3.00 5.96
C LEU A 461 4.28 -3.45 5.72
N VAL A 462 4.14 -4.68 5.20
CA VAL A 462 2.89 -5.21 4.70
C VAL A 462 2.53 -6.48 5.47
N ALA A 463 1.35 -6.50 6.08
CA ALA A 463 0.78 -7.65 6.76
C ALA A 463 -0.35 -8.27 5.91
N GLY A 464 -0.24 -9.56 5.61
CA GLY A 464 -1.31 -10.33 4.98
C GLY A 464 -2.47 -10.61 5.94
N LYS A 465 -2.20 -10.65 7.25
CA LYS A 465 -3.21 -10.68 8.30
C LYS A 465 -3.36 -9.30 8.95
N ASN A 466 -2.98 -9.15 10.22
CA ASN A 466 -3.14 -7.95 11.02
C ASN A 466 -1.79 -7.31 11.35
N MET A 467 -1.80 -6.01 11.63
CA MET A 467 -0.65 -5.30 12.20
C MET A 467 -0.96 -4.79 13.60
N MET A 468 -0.05 -5.05 14.54
CA MET A 468 -0.17 -4.62 15.93
C MET A 468 0.99 -3.69 16.26
N ILE A 469 0.67 -2.48 16.71
CA ILE A 469 1.64 -1.43 17.03
C ILE A 469 1.42 -1.01 18.48
N GLY A 470 2.48 -1.07 19.29
CA GLY A 470 2.37 -0.80 20.72
C GLY A 470 1.93 -2.00 21.55
N PRO A 471 1.67 -1.79 22.85
CA PRO A 471 1.26 -2.85 23.77
C PRO A 471 -0.24 -3.15 23.60
N TYR A 472 -0.66 -3.59 22.42
CA TYR A 472 -2.06 -3.73 21.96
C TYR A 472 -2.99 -4.49 22.93
N MET A 473 -2.45 -5.37 23.78
CA MET A 473 -3.20 -6.14 24.77
C MET A 473 -3.39 -5.43 26.12
N MET A 474 -2.87 -4.21 26.30
CA MET A 474 -2.97 -3.48 27.57
C MET A 474 -4.42 -3.10 27.87
N GLN A 475 -4.88 -3.39 29.09
CA GLN A 475 -6.20 -2.98 29.56
C GLN A 475 -6.23 -1.49 29.93
N HIS A 476 -7.38 -0.85 29.68
CA HIS A 476 -7.66 0.48 30.18
C HIS A 476 -7.97 0.38 31.69
N LEU A 477 -7.06 0.79 32.57
CA LEU A 477 -7.38 0.91 34.01
C LEU A 477 -8.38 2.07 34.19
N GLY A 478 -9.67 1.75 34.17
CA GLY A 478 -10.78 2.71 34.12
C GLY A 478 -11.20 3.29 35.47
N THR A 479 -10.65 2.81 36.60
CA THR A 479 -10.96 3.32 37.93
C THR A 479 -9.69 3.55 38.74
N PRO A 480 -9.58 4.64 39.52
CA PRO A 480 -8.60 4.70 40.58
C PRO A 480 -9.01 3.63 41.59
N VAL A 481 -8.34 2.48 41.54
CA VAL A 481 -8.35 1.55 42.66
C VAL A 481 -7.89 2.37 43.87
N SER A 482 -8.78 2.51 44.85
CA SER A 482 -8.53 3.27 46.09
C SER A 482 -7.14 2.90 46.64
N PRO A 483 -6.34 3.88 47.13
CA PRO A 483 -4.91 3.75 47.38
C PRO A 483 -4.64 2.95 48.67
N VAL A 484 -4.99 1.67 48.65
CA VAL A 484 -4.49 0.70 49.63
C VAL A 484 -3.62 -0.28 48.87
N ASN A 485 -2.40 0.18 48.63
CA ASN A 485 -1.23 -0.56 48.17
C ASN A 485 -1.24 -1.06 46.72
N LYS A 486 -0.27 -0.55 45.95
CA LYS A 486 0.15 -0.95 44.59
C LYS A 486 -0.58 -0.28 43.42
N VAL A 487 -0.67 1.04 43.47
CA VAL A 487 -0.38 1.82 42.25
C VAL A 487 1.14 1.77 42.10
N TYR A 488 1.67 0.97 41.18
CA TYR A 488 3.06 1.10 40.77
C TYR A 488 3.16 2.31 39.84
N GLU A 489 3.13 3.51 40.43
CA GLU A 489 3.97 4.58 39.89
C GLU A 489 5.38 4.04 40.00
N VAL A 490 6.05 3.79 38.87
CA VAL A 490 7.49 3.58 38.90
C VAL A 490 8.09 4.99 38.91
N PRO A 491 8.67 5.44 40.02
CA PRO A 491 9.48 6.64 40.04
C PRO A 491 10.52 6.54 38.93
N ALA A 492 10.80 7.63 38.21
CA ALA A 492 11.74 7.61 37.08
C ALA A 492 13.14 7.06 37.44
N GLU A 493 13.49 7.11 38.73
CA GLU A 493 14.69 6.54 39.36
C GLU A 493 14.68 5.00 39.52
N HIS A 494 13.54 4.32 39.34
CA HIS A 494 13.42 2.85 39.35
C HIS A 494 13.32 2.22 37.94
N LEU A 495 13.16 3.02 36.88
CA LEU A 495 13.20 2.52 35.49
C LEU A 495 14.64 2.17 35.05
N THR A 496 15.65 2.80 35.67
CA THR A 496 17.07 2.55 35.37
C THR A 496 17.64 1.30 36.06
N ASP A 497 16.95 0.79 37.09
CA ASP A 497 17.32 -0.42 37.85
C ASP A 497 16.41 -1.62 37.55
N LEU A 498 15.52 -1.51 36.56
CA LEU A 498 14.60 -2.57 36.17
C LEU A 498 15.33 -3.62 35.34
N ASP A 499 15.97 -4.57 36.01
CA ASP A 499 16.36 -5.82 35.37
C ASP A 499 15.09 -6.65 35.09
N LEU A 500 14.66 -6.67 33.83
CA LEU A 500 13.50 -7.46 33.40
C LEU A 500 13.71 -8.97 33.59
N SER A 501 14.94 -9.43 33.87
CA SER A 501 15.16 -10.82 34.26
C SER A 501 14.64 -11.15 35.65
N ASP A 502 14.47 -10.15 36.52
CA ASP A 502 14.02 -10.32 37.91
C ASP A 502 12.50 -10.16 38.07
N LEU A 503 11.79 -9.66 37.05
CA LEU A 503 10.34 -9.64 37.06
C LEU A 503 9.78 -11.05 36.88
N SER A 504 9.04 -11.52 37.87
CA SER A 504 8.31 -12.77 37.76
C SER A 504 7.26 -12.70 36.64
N GLN A 505 6.97 -13.85 36.04
CA GLN A 505 5.88 -14.01 35.06
C GLN A 505 4.57 -13.39 35.53
N ASP A 506 4.26 -13.53 36.82
CA ASP A 506 3.07 -12.98 37.47
C ASP A 506 3.10 -11.45 37.63
N GLU A 507 4.27 -10.83 37.70
CA GLU A 507 4.41 -9.37 37.74
C GLU A 507 4.16 -8.78 36.36
N LEU A 508 4.75 -9.34 35.30
CA LEU A 508 4.48 -8.91 33.93
C LEU A 508 3.02 -9.15 33.52
N ASN A 509 2.41 -10.26 33.95
CA ASN A 509 1.00 -10.56 33.71
C ASN A 509 0.06 -9.59 34.46
N ARG A 510 0.45 -9.06 35.63
CA ARG A 510 -0.35 -8.08 36.38
C ARG A 510 -0.32 -6.67 35.80
N TRP A 511 0.78 -6.29 35.16
CA TRP A 511 0.91 -5.00 34.46
C TRP A 511 0.07 -4.93 33.17
N TYR A 512 -0.20 -6.10 32.59
CA TYR A 512 -0.90 -6.27 31.33
C TYR A 512 -1.88 -7.43 31.48
N LEU A 513 -2.98 -7.23 32.23
CA LEU A 513 -3.95 -8.29 32.52
C LEU A 513 -4.37 -9.03 31.24
N ASP A 514 -4.29 -10.37 31.29
CA ASP A 514 -4.67 -11.28 30.22
C ASP A 514 -6.17 -11.11 29.87
N PRO A 515 -6.53 -10.79 28.61
CA PRO A 515 -7.93 -10.62 28.19
C PRO A 515 -8.78 -11.91 28.17
N GLY A 516 -8.21 -13.07 28.52
CA GLY A 516 -8.89 -14.36 28.57
C GLY A 516 -8.74 -15.16 29.87
N GLN A 517 -7.89 -14.73 30.82
CA GLN A 517 -7.90 -15.36 32.15
C GLN A 517 -9.11 -14.86 32.91
N TRP A 518 -10.12 -15.74 33.01
CA TRP A 518 -11.09 -15.70 34.09
C TRP A 518 -10.32 -15.48 35.38
N VAL A 519 -10.35 -14.26 35.92
CA VAL A 519 -9.82 -14.03 37.26
C VAL A 519 -10.57 -15.03 38.13
N LYS A 520 -9.85 -15.98 38.70
CA LYS A 520 -10.44 -16.93 39.64
C LYS A 520 -10.40 -16.27 41.01
N ASP A 521 -11.47 -16.44 41.79
CA ASP A 521 -11.40 -16.08 43.20
C ASP A 521 -10.34 -16.93 43.93
N ALA A 522 -10.10 -16.62 45.21
CA ALA A 522 -9.15 -17.36 46.05
C ALA A 522 -9.48 -18.87 46.17
N ASP A 523 -10.70 -19.27 45.81
CA ASP A 523 -11.21 -20.63 45.86
C ASP A 523 -11.15 -21.35 44.49
N GLY A 524 -10.62 -20.68 43.46
CA GLY A 524 -10.44 -21.26 42.13
C GLY A 524 -11.68 -21.19 41.22
N ASN A 525 -12.74 -20.50 41.63
CA ASN A 525 -13.93 -20.31 40.79
C ASN A 525 -13.71 -19.17 39.81
N PRO A 526 -14.05 -19.33 38.50
CA PRO A 526 -14.03 -18.21 37.58
C PRO A 526 -14.97 -17.11 38.09
N LEU A 527 -14.49 -15.86 38.16
CA LEU A 527 -15.32 -14.68 38.45
C LEU A 527 -16.29 -14.42 37.30
N ARG A 528 -17.26 -15.32 37.10
CA ARG A 528 -18.53 -15.01 36.47
C ARG A 528 -19.36 -14.32 37.53
N THR A 529 -19.66 -13.04 37.34
CA THR A 529 -20.99 -12.42 37.55
C THR A 529 -20.87 -10.90 37.58
N ALA A 530 -21.16 -10.26 36.45
CA ALA A 530 -21.71 -8.90 36.45
C ALA A 530 -22.88 -8.85 35.46
N ARG A 531 -23.98 -9.51 35.88
CA ARG A 531 -25.39 -9.48 35.43
C ARG A 531 -25.93 -10.91 35.57
N ARG A 532 -26.64 -11.26 36.65
CA ARG A 532 -28.02 -10.81 36.89
C ARG A 532 -28.43 -10.72 38.37
N ASP A 533 -27.64 -11.24 39.30
CA ASP A 533 -28.16 -11.53 40.65
C ASP A 533 -27.71 -10.52 41.71
N ASN A 534 -26.74 -9.68 41.38
CA ASN A 534 -26.26 -8.63 42.26
C ASN A 534 -26.01 -7.32 41.49
N PRO A 535 -26.94 -6.35 41.52
CA PRO A 535 -26.76 -5.04 40.88
C PRO A 535 -25.66 -4.18 41.53
N ASN A 536 -25.00 -4.66 42.59
CA ASN A 536 -23.93 -3.95 43.31
C ASN A 536 -22.51 -4.52 43.07
N VAL A 537 -22.33 -5.52 42.18
CA VAL A 537 -20.97 -5.92 41.72
C VAL A 537 -20.71 -5.17 40.42
N ASP A 538 -19.99 -4.06 40.54
CA ASP A 538 -19.73 -3.14 39.44
C ASP A 538 -19.16 -3.84 38.20
N ALA A 539 -19.61 -3.37 37.04
CA ALA A 539 -19.12 -3.62 35.69
C ALA A 539 -17.63 -3.23 35.49
N THR A 540 -16.73 -3.80 36.30
CA THR A 540 -15.35 -3.32 36.48
C THR A 540 -14.32 -3.98 35.57
N TYR A 541 -14.69 -5.04 34.83
CA TYR A 541 -13.79 -5.63 33.83
C TYR A 541 -13.98 -4.93 32.48
N THR A 542 -13.09 -3.99 32.19
CA THR A 542 -12.99 -3.35 30.88
C THR A 542 -12.08 -4.16 29.98
N MET A 543 -12.53 -4.42 28.75
CA MET A 543 -11.71 -5.06 27.72
C MET A 543 -10.50 -4.17 27.37
N SER A 544 -9.45 -4.75 26.77
CA SER A 544 -8.39 -3.94 26.16
C SER A 544 -8.97 -3.14 24.98
N PHE A 545 -8.27 -2.08 24.58
CA PHE A 545 -8.66 -1.29 23.41
C PHE A 545 -8.77 -2.19 22.16
N SER A 546 -7.72 -2.96 21.85
CA SER A 546 -7.74 -3.84 20.67
C SER A 546 -8.85 -4.89 20.72
N HIS A 547 -9.22 -5.39 21.90
CA HIS A 547 -10.35 -6.29 22.03
C HIS A 547 -11.69 -5.58 21.74
N THR A 548 -11.85 -4.35 22.23
CA THR A 548 -13.04 -3.53 21.99
C THR A 548 -13.20 -3.22 20.50
N GLU A 549 -12.11 -2.83 19.84
CA GLU A 549 -12.10 -2.56 18.40
C GLU A 549 -12.35 -3.82 17.58
N ALA A 550 -11.72 -4.95 17.94
CA ALA A 550 -11.99 -6.24 17.31
C ALA A 550 -13.48 -6.60 17.40
N ALA A 551 -14.10 -6.43 18.57
CA ALA A 551 -15.52 -6.71 18.76
C ALA A 551 -16.44 -5.77 17.96
N LEU A 552 -16.03 -4.51 17.78
CA LEU A 552 -16.74 -3.55 16.93
C LEU A 552 -16.67 -3.97 15.46
N PHE A 553 -15.46 -4.23 14.94
CA PHE A 553 -15.28 -4.66 13.56
C PHE A 553 -16.02 -5.99 13.27
N ASN A 554 -15.99 -6.93 14.22
CA ASN A 554 -16.76 -8.17 14.11
C ASN A 554 -18.27 -7.93 14.00
N GLN A 555 -18.80 -6.95 14.73
CA GLN A 555 -20.21 -6.59 14.64
C GLN A 555 -20.54 -5.98 13.27
N LEU A 556 -19.67 -5.14 12.71
CA LEU A 556 -19.85 -4.60 11.35
C LEU A 556 -19.84 -5.72 10.29
N GLU A 557 -18.90 -6.66 10.41
CA GLU A 557 -18.78 -7.80 9.50
C GLU A 557 -19.98 -8.76 9.63
N TYR A 558 -20.50 -8.94 10.84
CA TYR A 558 -21.72 -9.69 11.10
C TYR A 558 -22.94 -9.02 10.42
N GLU A 559 -23.12 -7.71 10.60
CA GLU A 559 -24.22 -6.97 9.97
C GLU A 559 -24.19 -7.09 8.44
N LYS A 560 -23.00 -7.04 7.82
CA LYS A 560 -22.84 -7.26 6.38
C LYS A 560 -23.20 -8.68 5.95
N ALA A 561 -22.74 -9.69 6.69
CA ALA A 561 -23.04 -11.08 6.39
C ALA A 561 -24.55 -11.38 6.49
N GLN A 562 -25.24 -10.77 7.46
CA GLN A 562 -26.69 -10.84 7.59
C GLN A 562 -27.40 -10.13 6.42
N ALA A 563 -26.88 -9.00 5.97
CA ALA A 563 -27.44 -8.26 4.83
C ALA A 563 -27.18 -8.94 3.47
N ASN A 564 -26.09 -9.70 3.34
CA ASN A 564 -25.68 -10.38 2.11
C ASN A 564 -25.20 -11.81 2.40
N PRO A 565 -26.05 -12.83 2.20
CA PRO A 565 -25.69 -14.23 2.46
C PRO A 565 -24.52 -14.80 1.64
N GLY A 566 -24.13 -14.14 0.54
CA GLY A 566 -22.96 -14.51 -0.26
C GLY A 566 -21.66 -13.84 0.18
N TYR A 567 -21.70 -13.02 1.23
CA TYR A 567 -20.54 -12.32 1.77
C TYR A 567 -19.72 -13.22 2.70
N THR A 568 -18.40 -13.23 2.52
CA THR A 568 -17.45 -13.88 3.44
C THR A 568 -17.00 -12.88 4.50
N PRO A 569 -17.49 -12.96 5.76
CA PRO A 569 -17.07 -12.06 6.82
C PRO A 569 -15.66 -12.39 7.30
N ARG A 570 -14.93 -11.36 7.70
CA ARG A 570 -13.68 -11.51 8.46
C ARG A 570 -13.93 -11.22 9.93
N TYR A 571 -13.53 -12.15 10.80
CA TYR A 571 -13.62 -11.98 12.23
C TYR A 571 -12.26 -11.97 12.88
N TYR A 572 -12.13 -11.14 13.90
CA TYR A 572 -10.95 -10.95 14.72
C TYR A 572 -11.14 -11.62 16.08
N ARG A 573 -10.12 -12.32 16.54
CA ARG A 573 -10.05 -12.88 17.89
C ARG A 573 -8.68 -12.59 18.51
N MET A 574 -8.61 -12.58 19.83
CA MET A 574 -7.36 -12.23 20.50
C MET A 574 -6.29 -13.31 20.30
N ARG A 575 -6.67 -14.59 20.45
CA ARG A 575 -5.84 -15.79 20.36
C ARG A 575 -6.53 -16.89 19.59
N ASP A 576 -5.76 -17.89 19.16
CA ASP A 576 -6.28 -19.03 18.41
C ASP A 576 -7.32 -19.87 19.16
N ASP A 577 -7.31 -19.84 20.48
CA ASP A 577 -8.24 -20.53 21.36
C ASP A 577 -9.31 -19.60 21.96
N SER A 578 -9.26 -18.30 21.66
CA SER A 578 -10.24 -17.33 22.17
C SER A 578 -11.49 -17.25 21.30
N HIS A 579 -12.61 -16.90 21.92
CA HIS A 579 -13.87 -16.66 21.21
C HIS A 579 -13.80 -15.42 20.31
N VAL A 580 -14.64 -15.42 19.28
CA VAL A 580 -14.96 -14.21 18.50
C VAL A 580 -16.01 -13.43 19.28
N TYR A 581 -15.66 -12.22 19.71
CA TYR A 581 -16.58 -11.33 20.40
C TYR A 581 -17.19 -10.33 19.42
N ARG A 582 -18.45 -9.97 19.63
CA ARG A 582 -19.14 -8.91 18.88
C ARG A 582 -19.82 -7.94 19.83
N CYS A 583 -19.95 -6.70 19.38
CA CYS A 583 -20.72 -5.67 20.07
C CYS A 583 -22.22 -5.96 20.11
N THR A 584 -22.86 -5.80 21.27
CA THR A 584 -24.34 -5.83 21.40
C THR A 584 -24.96 -4.51 21.86
N SER A 585 -24.15 -3.55 22.32
CA SER A 585 -24.60 -2.18 22.59
C SER A 585 -24.64 -1.34 21.31
N ASP A 586 -25.24 -0.15 21.38
CA ASP A 586 -25.21 0.81 20.28
C ASP A 586 -23.76 1.16 19.87
N LYS A 587 -23.55 1.37 18.56
CA LYS A 587 -22.21 1.66 17.98
C LYS A 587 -21.57 2.92 18.61
N SER A 588 -22.39 3.86 19.07
CA SER A 588 -21.96 5.14 19.65
C SER A 588 -21.41 5.03 21.08
N SER A 589 -21.90 4.13 21.93
CA SER A 589 -21.39 4.00 23.32
C SER A 589 -20.15 3.11 23.46
N GLY A 590 -19.85 2.30 22.44
CA GLY A 590 -18.70 1.41 22.40
C GLY A 590 -18.81 0.21 23.35
N CYS A 591 -18.17 -0.90 22.95
CA CYS A 591 -18.28 -2.18 23.66
C CYS A 591 -17.22 -2.32 24.74
N ARG A 592 -17.17 -1.32 25.62
CA ARG A 592 -16.09 -1.16 26.59
C ARG A 592 -16.12 -2.21 27.72
N TYR A 593 -17.26 -2.86 27.91
CA TYR A 593 -17.51 -3.80 29.00
C TYR A 593 -17.91 -5.16 28.45
N TYR A 594 -17.47 -6.25 29.11
CA TYR A 594 -17.87 -7.62 28.75
C TYR A 594 -19.40 -7.82 28.72
N GLY A 595 -20.17 -7.04 29.49
CA GLY A 595 -21.63 -7.08 29.49
C GLY A 595 -22.31 -6.46 28.26
N ASN A 596 -21.54 -5.84 27.37
CA ASN A 596 -21.97 -5.23 26.10
C ASN A 596 -21.44 -6.00 24.88
N THR A 597 -20.94 -7.22 25.10
CA THR A 597 -20.48 -8.10 24.03
C THR A 597 -21.21 -9.43 24.09
N ASP A 598 -21.40 -10.02 22.92
CA ASP A 598 -21.85 -11.41 22.76
C ASP A 598 -20.74 -12.20 22.06
N TYR A 599 -20.76 -13.52 22.18
CA TYR A 599 -19.80 -14.37 21.50
C TYR A 599 -20.46 -15.09 20.33
N VAL A 600 -19.68 -15.25 19.27
CA VAL A 600 -20.02 -16.04 18.10
C VAL A 600 -19.14 -17.28 18.16
N ASP A 601 -19.73 -18.48 18.19
CA ASP A 601 -18.97 -19.75 18.21
C ASP A 601 -18.96 -20.37 16.81
N PRO A 602 -17.85 -20.28 16.06
CA PRO A 602 -17.70 -20.94 14.78
C PRO A 602 -17.38 -22.42 15.01
N GLY A 603 -18.41 -23.27 15.03
CA GLY A 603 -18.25 -24.72 14.87
C GLY A 603 -18.60 -25.61 16.07
N LYS A 604 -19.56 -25.23 16.93
CA LYS A 604 -20.18 -26.17 17.86
C LYS A 604 -21.68 -26.35 17.64
N ASP A 605 -22.00 -27.58 17.25
CA ASP A 605 -23.25 -28.26 17.58
C ASP A 605 -23.52 -28.12 19.09
N THR A 606 -24.72 -27.68 19.46
CA THR A 606 -25.09 -27.18 20.79
C THR A 606 -25.22 -28.25 21.88
N ASP A 607 -24.75 -29.47 21.64
CA ASP A 607 -24.87 -30.58 22.59
C ASP A 607 -23.70 -30.64 23.59
N ASN A 608 -23.77 -29.78 24.62
CA ASN A 608 -23.37 -30.02 26.03
C ASN A 608 -22.93 -28.73 26.75
N LEU A 609 -23.80 -27.73 26.80
CA LEU A 609 -23.82 -26.79 27.92
C LEU A 609 -25.02 -27.17 28.80
N THR A 610 -24.78 -28.01 29.80
CA THR A 610 -25.76 -28.41 30.82
C THR A 610 -26.10 -27.25 31.78
N ASN A 611 -26.52 -26.11 31.24
CA ASN A 611 -27.18 -25.05 31.99
C ASN A 611 -28.53 -24.71 31.33
N PRO A 612 -29.67 -25.07 31.95
CA PRO A 612 -31.00 -25.04 31.30
C PRO A 612 -31.62 -23.67 31.03
N GLU A 613 -30.88 -22.55 31.09
CA GLU A 613 -31.42 -21.19 30.88
C GLU A 613 -30.71 -20.40 29.75
N LEU A 614 -29.95 -21.07 28.87
CA LEU A 614 -29.49 -20.54 27.57
C LEU A 614 -30.35 -21.09 26.41
N VAL A 615 -31.65 -21.18 26.64
CA VAL A 615 -32.63 -21.50 25.60
C VAL A 615 -33.19 -20.16 25.10
N ASP A 616 -32.58 -19.60 24.04
CA ASP A 616 -33.29 -19.06 22.86
C ASP A 616 -32.33 -18.54 21.75
N MET A 617 -31.38 -19.35 21.26
CA MET A 617 -30.67 -19.07 20.00
C MET A 617 -30.49 -20.33 19.13
N THR A 618 -31.41 -21.30 19.22
CA THR A 618 -31.31 -22.58 18.52
C THR A 618 -32.14 -22.69 17.24
N GLU A 619 -32.76 -21.62 16.76
CA GLU A 619 -33.44 -21.66 15.46
C GLU A 619 -33.10 -20.39 14.68
N THR A 620 -32.54 -20.57 13.49
CA THR A 620 -32.22 -19.57 12.46
C THR A 620 -30.97 -18.70 12.65
N GLU A 621 -29.77 -19.29 12.56
CA GLU A 621 -28.58 -18.55 12.10
C GLU A 621 -27.96 -19.33 10.94
N PRO A 622 -28.31 -19.01 9.67
CA PRO A 622 -27.89 -19.77 8.49
C PRO A 622 -26.42 -19.47 8.16
N ASP A 623 -25.65 -20.52 7.84
CA ASP A 623 -24.46 -20.63 6.95
C ASP A 623 -23.32 -19.58 6.97
N ALA A 624 -23.51 -18.33 7.39
CA ALA A 624 -22.57 -17.21 7.34
C ALA A 624 -21.29 -17.39 8.18
N LEU A 625 -21.34 -18.23 9.23
CA LEU A 625 -20.17 -18.53 10.06
C LEU A 625 -19.32 -19.67 9.49
N SER A 626 -19.89 -20.52 8.64
CA SER A 626 -19.17 -21.65 8.03
C SER A 626 -18.21 -21.20 6.93
N SER A 627 -18.47 -20.05 6.31
CA SER A 627 -17.63 -19.40 5.30
C SER A 627 -16.69 -18.34 5.90
N ALA A 628 -16.85 -17.98 7.17
CA ALA A 628 -16.12 -16.88 7.80
C ALA A 628 -14.62 -17.15 7.93
N SER A 629 -13.82 -16.10 7.75
CA SER A 629 -12.37 -16.13 8.01
C SER A 629 -12.05 -15.57 9.38
N ILE A 630 -11.36 -16.35 10.20
CA ILE A 630 -11.06 -16.00 11.58
C ILE A 630 -9.58 -15.72 11.75
N LEU A 631 -9.26 -14.50 12.18
CA LEU A 631 -7.92 -13.95 12.27
C LEU A 631 -7.55 -13.68 13.73
N SER A 632 -6.49 -14.32 14.19
CA SER A 632 -5.92 -14.07 15.51
C SER A 632 -5.02 -12.85 15.51
N LEU A 633 -5.14 -11.99 16.53
CA LEU A 633 -4.25 -10.83 16.73
C LEU A 633 -2.91 -11.23 17.36
N THR A 634 -2.86 -12.33 18.11
CA THR A 634 -1.62 -12.86 18.70
C THR A 634 -0.91 -13.85 17.78
N PRO A 635 0.39 -14.12 18.01
CA PRO A 635 1.15 -15.10 17.27
C PRO A 635 0.46 -16.46 17.27
N SER A 636 0.16 -16.98 16.08
CA SER A 636 -0.44 -18.31 15.95
C SER A 636 0.55 -19.41 16.31
N ASP A 637 0.04 -20.59 16.67
CA ASP A 637 0.84 -21.81 16.94
C ASP A 637 1.93 -21.66 18.02
N SER A 638 1.91 -20.57 18.79
CA SER A 638 2.89 -20.29 19.83
C SER A 638 4.34 -20.30 19.31
N TRP A 639 4.62 -19.70 18.14
CA TRP A 639 5.95 -19.83 17.56
C TRP A 639 7.07 -19.08 18.32
N LEU A 640 6.73 -18.13 19.21
CA LEU A 640 7.69 -17.39 20.04
C LEU A 640 8.03 -18.09 21.36
N ALA A 641 7.13 -18.92 21.90
CA ALA A 641 7.29 -19.62 23.17
C ALA A 641 6.35 -20.83 23.28
N ASP A 642 6.51 -21.70 24.27
CA ASP A 642 5.81 -22.99 24.36
C ASP A 642 4.27 -22.95 24.52
N THR A 643 3.66 -21.78 24.76
CA THR A 643 2.20 -21.61 24.79
C THR A 643 1.77 -20.28 24.15
N PRO A 644 0.49 -20.10 23.75
CA PRO A 644 0.02 -18.86 23.14
C PRO A 644 0.21 -17.65 24.07
N GLU A 645 -0.07 -17.82 25.36
CA GLU A 645 0.08 -16.77 26.37
C GLU A 645 1.54 -16.36 26.57
N LYS A 646 2.45 -17.34 26.52
CA LYS A 646 3.90 -17.05 26.61
C LYS A 646 4.43 -16.41 25.33
N SER A 647 3.87 -16.74 24.18
CA SER A 647 4.23 -16.10 22.90
C SER A 647 3.78 -14.64 22.89
N GLU A 648 2.57 -14.37 23.38
CA GLU A 648 2.10 -13.01 23.62
C GLU A 648 2.98 -12.26 24.63
N LEU A 649 3.37 -12.90 25.73
CA LEU A 649 4.30 -12.32 26.69
C LEU A 649 5.65 -11.98 26.04
N ALA A 650 6.18 -12.83 25.17
CA ALA A 650 7.44 -12.56 24.49
C ALA A 650 7.38 -11.24 23.71
N LEU A 651 6.27 -10.96 23.01
CA LEU A 651 6.06 -9.67 22.35
C LEU A 651 6.03 -8.50 23.34
N ARG A 652 5.36 -8.67 24.49
CA ARG A 652 5.29 -7.65 25.55
C ARG A 652 6.66 -7.35 26.16
N LYS A 653 7.48 -8.39 26.38
CA LYS A 653 8.87 -8.23 26.82
C LYS A 653 9.68 -7.45 25.81
N MET A 654 9.57 -7.78 24.52
CA MET A 654 10.23 -7.03 23.45
C MET A 654 9.80 -5.55 23.42
N TRP A 655 8.51 -5.26 23.62
CA TRP A 655 8.03 -3.87 23.75
C TRP A 655 8.66 -3.17 24.96
N ALA A 656 8.60 -3.78 26.14
CA ALA A 656 9.17 -3.19 27.36
C ALA A 656 10.67 -2.89 27.21
N GLU A 657 11.42 -3.85 26.67
CA GLU A 657 12.85 -3.69 26.39
C GLU A 657 13.11 -2.55 25.40
N ASN A 658 12.44 -2.54 24.26
CA ASN A 658 12.72 -1.57 23.20
C ASN A 658 12.16 -0.17 23.47
N VAL A 659 11.10 -0.06 24.28
CA VAL A 659 10.33 1.19 24.44
C VAL A 659 10.29 1.68 25.88
N GLU A 660 9.89 0.86 26.85
CA GLU A 660 9.71 1.39 28.21
C GLU A 660 11.06 1.62 28.93
N ILE A 661 12.09 0.87 28.54
CA ILE A 661 13.41 0.90 29.21
C ILE A 661 14.48 1.57 28.36
N SER A 662 14.63 1.19 27.09
CA SER A 662 15.84 1.52 26.31
C SER A 662 15.84 2.90 25.65
N ARG A 663 14.77 3.69 25.75
CA ARG A 663 14.66 4.99 25.05
C ARG A 663 14.34 6.14 25.99
N LEU A 664 14.67 7.34 25.52
CA LEU A 664 14.19 8.57 26.13
C LEU A 664 12.68 8.77 25.84
N PRO A 665 11.96 9.45 26.74
CA PRO A 665 10.56 9.77 26.52
C PRO A 665 10.33 10.59 25.26
N GLY A 666 9.25 10.27 24.53
CA GLY A 666 8.81 10.98 23.32
C GLY A 666 8.13 10.05 22.32
N ALA A 667 7.47 10.60 21.29
CA ALA A 667 6.64 9.84 20.37
C ALA A 667 7.29 8.56 19.80
N LEU A 668 6.49 7.49 19.67
CA LEU A 668 6.85 6.31 18.88
C LEU A 668 6.99 6.75 17.42
N GLN A 669 8.15 6.55 16.81
CA GLN A 669 8.36 6.90 15.41
C GLN A 669 8.30 5.65 14.55
N VAL A 670 7.55 5.74 13.46
CA VAL A 670 7.42 4.69 12.45
C VAL A 670 7.61 5.33 11.09
N ASP A 671 8.67 4.97 10.38
CA ASP A 671 9.00 5.49 9.07
C ASP A 671 8.67 4.44 8.01
N GLY A 672 7.95 4.84 6.96
CA GLY A 672 7.49 3.96 5.88
C GLY A 672 5.97 3.77 5.84
N ILE A 673 5.50 3.02 4.85
CA ILE A 673 4.07 2.70 4.75
C ILE A 673 3.74 1.49 5.63
N LEU A 674 2.64 1.61 6.37
CA LEU A 674 2.01 0.53 7.11
C LEU A 674 0.81 0.04 6.34
N TYR A 675 0.86 -1.21 5.92
CA TYR A 675 -0.18 -1.83 5.14
C TYR A 675 -0.68 -3.11 5.80
N SER A 676 -1.99 -3.32 5.87
CA SER A 676 -2.61 -4.56 6.32
C SER A 676 -3.76 -4.97 5.40
N SER A 677 -3.81 -6.22 4.95
CA SER A 677 -4.98 -6.73 4.21
C SER A 677 -6.24 -6.78 5.08
N ASN A 678 -6.09 -6.80 6.41
CA ASN A 678 -7.19 -6.86 7.37
C ASN A 678 -7.13 -5.64 8.30
N ALA A 679 -6.61 -5.78 9.52
CA ALA A 679 -6.66 -4.69 10.49
C ALA A 679 -5.29 -4.11 10.86
N ILE A 680 -5.25 -2.83 11.21
CA ILE A 680 -4.15 -2.19 11.96
C ILE A 680 -4.69 -1.73 13.32
N PHE A 681 -4.11 -2.27 14.39
CA PHE A 681 -4.38 -1.84 15.76
C PHE A 681 -3.17 -1.10 16.32
N THR A 682 -3.38 0.11 16.80
CA THR A 682 -2.34 0.88 17.50
C THR A 682 -2.80 1.29 18.88
N LEU A 683 -1.96 1.04 19.89
CA LEU A 683 -2.15 1.57 21.23
C LEU A 683 -0.92 2.36 21.65
N ALA A 684 -1.12 3.63 22.02
CA ALA A 684 -0.07 4.47 22.59
C ALA A 684 -0.51 4.94 23.99
N PRO A 685 -0.09 4.29 25.07
CA PRO A 685 -0.47 4.75 26.41
C PRO A 685 0.15 6.11 26.74
N SER A 686 -0.64 7.03 27.32
CA SER A 686 -0.13 8.33 27.78
C SER A 686 0.89 8.21 28.93
N LYS A 687 0.78 7.14 29.72
CA LYS A 687 1.72 6.76 30.78
C LYS A 687 2.69 5.65 30.31
N SER A 688 3.37 5.91 29.20
CA SER A 688 4.44 5.09 28.63
C SER A 688 5.62 6.01 28.28
N ALA A 689 6.79 5.46 28.01
CA ALA A 689 7.90 6.21 27.43
C ALA A 689 7.49 6.94 26.13
N ILE A 690 6.49 6.46 25.39
CA ILE A 690 6.01 7.14 24.18
C ILE A 690 5.01 8.27 24.42
N GLN A 691 4.62 8.49 25.68
CA GLN A 691 3.79 9.61 26.14
C GLN A 691 2.46 9.77 25.39
N GLY A 692 1.89 8.67 24.91
CA GLY A 692 0.64 8.66 24.14
C GLY A 692 0.77 9.24 22.74
N GLN A 693 1.97 9.31 22.19
CA GLN A 693 2.23 9.92 20.89
C GLN A 693 2.82 8.93 19.89
N VAL A 694 2.35 9.01 18.64
CA VAL A 694 2.85 8.25 17.50
C VAL A 694 3.11 9.22 16.36
N LYS A 695 4.27 9.07 15.72
CA LYS A 695 4.69 9.82 14.56
C LYS A 695 4.98 8.86 13.42
N LEU A 696 4.23 9.00 12.33
CA LEU A 696 4.35 8.19 11.13
C LEU A 696 4.86 9.05 9.97
N HIS A 697 5.97 8.67 9.36
CA HIS A 697 6.44 9.28 8.11
C HIS A 697 6.15 8.34 6.94
N GLY A 698 4.91 8.38 6.46
CA GLY A 698 4.39 7.48 5.46
C GLY A 698 2.86 7.48 5.41
N SER A 699 2.27 6.28 5.33
CA SER A 699 0.82 6.09 5.19
C SER A 699 0.32 4.91 6.02
N ILE A 700 -0.97 4.94 6.37
CA ILE A 700 -1.70 3.81 6.97
C ILE A 700 -2.73 3.33 5.95
N ILE A 701 -2.66 2.06 5.59
CA ILE A 701 -3.57 1.45 4.61
C ILE A 701 -4.02 0.11 5.15
N ALA A 702 -5.26 0.02 5.62
CA ALA A 702 -5.78 -1.20 6.25
C ALA A 702 -7.26 -1.36 5.97
N ALA A 703 -7.78 -2.59 5.87
CA ALA A 703 -9.21 -2.74 5.71
C ALA A 703 -9.97 -2.19 6.93
N ASP A 704 -9.46 -2.43 8.14
CA ASP A 704 -10.00 -1.90 9.39
C ASP A 704 -8.89 -1.21 10.21
N THR A 705 -9.16 -0.01 10.73
CA THR A 705 -8.15 0.80 11.45
C THR A 705 -8.68 1.23 12.81
N GLY A 706 -8.03 0.76 13.88
CA GLY A 706 -8.32 1.15 15.27
C GLY A 706 -7.08 1.70 15.97
N LEU A 707 -7.04 3.01 16.21
CA LEU A 707 -5.86 3.70 16.76
C LEU A 707 -6.23 4.47 18.03
N LEU A 708 -5.68 4.06 19.19
CA LEU A 708 -5.81 4.81 20.45
C LEU A 708 -4.50 5.53 20.75
N VAL A 709 -4.45 6.81 20.37
CA VAL A 709 -3.28 7.68 20.50
C VAL A 709 -3.69 8.98 21.20
N PRO A 710 -3.81 8.97 22.55
CA PRO A 710 -4.45 10.02 23.33
C PRO A 710 -3.61 11.30 23.50
N GLY A 711 -2.37 11.33 23.02
CA GLY A 711 -1.45 12.45 23.19
C GLY A 711 -0.88 12.59 24.62
N ASN A 712 0.06 13.54 24.75
CA ASN A 712 0.75 13.81 26.00
C ASN A 712 0.02 14.90 26.80
N LYS A 713 -0.43 14.59 28.02
CA LYS A 713 -1.05 15.54 28.97
C LYS A 713 -2.23 16.34 28.41
N CYS A 714 -3.15 15.65 27.74
CA CYS A 714 -4.40 16.25 27.29
C CYS A 714 -5.34 16.45 28.49
N SER A 715 -5.29 17.64 29.08
CA SER A 715 -6.40 18.10 29.91
C SER A 715 -7.55 18.49 28.98
N ARG A 716 -8.79 18.40 29.46
CA ARG A 716 -9.99 18.83 28.70
C ARG A 716 -9.93 20.27 28.18
N ASP A 717 -9.02 21.09 28.71
CA ASP A 717 -8.86 22.51 28.37
C ASP A 717 -7.62 22.80 27.48
N ALA A 718 -6.75 21.80 27.24
CA ALA A 718 -5.54 21.97 26.46
C ALA A 718 -5.85 21.89 24.96
N LYS A 719 -6.02 23.06 24.33
CA LYS A 719 -6.07 23.18 22.87
C LYS A 719 -4.70 22.83 22.28
N ASN A 720 -4.67 21.94 21.29
CA ASN A 720 -3.47 21.43 20.57
C ASN A 720 -2.81 20.20 21.23
N CYS A 721 -3.60 19.18 21.48
CA CYS A 721 -3.10 17.90 21.92
C CYS A 721 -2.90 16.97 20.72
N THR A 722 -1.70 16.97 20.14
CA THR A 722 -1.39 16.05 19.05
C THR A 722 -0.90 14.71 19.60
N GLY A 723 -1.66 13.67 19.31
CA GLY A 723 -1.35 12.28 19.63
C GLY A 723 -0.76 11.58 18.42
N LEU A 724 -1.52 11.49 17.33
CA LEU A 724 -1.11 10.83 16.10
C LEU A 724 -0.69 11.86 15.06
N GLU A 725 0.54 11.75 14.56
CA GLU A 725 1.04 12.55 13.44
C GLU A 725 1.29 11.66 12.23
N ILE A 726 0.67 11.96 11.10
CA ILE A 726 0.93 11.29 9.82
C ILE A 726 1.53 12.32 8.85
N PHE A 727 2.78 12.09 8.49
CA PHE A 727 3.54 12.86 7.51
C PHE A 727 3.64 12.09 6.21
N TYR A 728 2.67 12.35 5.33
CA TYR A 728 2.54 11.65 4.05
C TYR A 728 3.76 11.89 3.14
N ASP A 729 4.38 10.78 2.74
CA ASP A 729 5.48 10.75 1.79
C ASP A 729 4.99 10.30 0.41
N SER A 730 4.79 11.27 -0.49
CA SER A 730 4.28 11.02 -1.84
C SER A 730 5.19 10.15 -2.70
N ARG A 731 6.47 9.98 -2.34
CA ARG A 731 7.40 9.08 -3.04
C ARG A 731 7.02 7.62 -2.85
N LEU A 732 6.40 7.29 -1.72
CA LEU A 732 6.08 5.91 -1.35
C LEU A 732 4.83 5.38 -2.07
N LYS A 733 4.06 6.23 -2.75
CA LYS A 733 2.82 5.83 -3.44
C LYS A 733 3.02 4.67 -4.43
N ASN A 734 4.16 4.65 -5.13
CA ASN A 734 4.51 3.62 -6.12
C ASN A 734 5.14 2.37 -5.48
N LEU A 735 5.45 2.41 -4.18
CA LEU A 735 6.11 1.29 -3.50
C LEU A 735 5.12 0.14 -3.26
N LEU A 736 3.87 0.47 -2.91
CA LEU A 736 2.85 -0.54 -2.64
C LEU A 736 2.20 -1.13 -3.89
N ASP A 737 2.31 -0.46 -5.04
CA ASP A 737 1.62 -0.87 -6.29
C ASP A 737 0.12 -1.11 -6.04
N ILE A 738 -0.53 -0.15 -5.34
CA ILE A 738 -1.95 -0.23 -5.02
C ILE A 738 -2.73 -0.04 -6.32
N GLN A 739 -3.25 -1.14 -6.81
CA GLN A 739 -3.90 -1.23 -8.11
C GLN A 739 -5.41 -1.44 -7.95
N ASP A 740 -6.18 -0.76 -8.79
CA ASP A 740 -7.62 -1.04 -8.93
C ASP A 740 -7.80 -2.18 -9.92
N ASP A 741 -7.88 -3.41 -9.40
CA ASP A 741 -8.01 -4.64 -10.16
C ASP A 741 -9.23 -4.73 -11.09
N LYS A 742 -10.13 -3.73 -11.07
CA LYS A 742 -11.28 -3.61 -11.99
C LYS A 742 -11.13 -2.57 -13.10
N LYS A 743 -9.92 -2.10 -13.37
CA LYS A 743 -9.63 -1.36 -14.60
C LYS A 743 -8.34 -1.92 -15.16
N LEU A 744 -8.24 -1.91 -16.48
CA LEU A 744 -6.96 -2.03 -17.14
C LEU A 744 -6.67 -0.71 -17.85
N VAL A 745 -5.44 -0.25 -17.68
CA VAL A 745 -4.81 0.74 -18.54
C VAL A 745 -3.81 0.03 -19.43
N GLN A 746 -3.68 0.57 -20.63
CA GLN A 746 -2.63 0.18 -21.54
C GLN A 746 -1.54 1.24 -21.51
N ILE A 747 -0.31 0.81 -21.25
CA ILE A 747 0.87 1.66 -21.22
C ILE A 747 1.82 1.19 -22.32
N ARG A 748 2.25 2.11 -23.18
CA ARG A 748 3.30 1.86 -24.17
C ARG A 748 4.64 2.13 -23.51
N SER A 749 5.45 1.10 -23.34
CA SER A 749 6.65 1.16 -22.48
C SER A 749 7.98 1.17 -23.24
N GLY A 750 7.95 0.99 -24.57
CA GLY A 750 9.15 1.15 -25.39
C GLY A 750 8.90 0.96 -26.88
N PHE A 751 9.49 1.82 -27.70
CA PHE A 751 9.42 1.77 -29.16
C PHE A 751 10.83 1.61 -29.76
N ARG A 752 11.03 0.65 -30.66
CA ARG A 752 12.34 0.36 -31.26
C ARG A 752 12.22 0.18 -32.76
N LEU A 753 13.02 0.94 -33.52
CA LEU A 753 13.23 0.68 -34.95
C LEU A 753 14.36 -0.35 -35.11
N LEU A 754 14.09 -1.48 -35.74
CA LEU A 754 15.07 -2.55 -35.93
C LEU A 754 15.67 -2.49 -37.34
N ALA A 755 16.96 -2.84 -37.46
CA ALA A 755 17.60 -3.00 -38.75
C ALA A 755 16.98 -4.18 -39.52
N THR A 756 16.85 -4.03 -40.84
CA THR A 756 16.17 -5.00 -41.72
C THR A 756 16.99 -6.27 -42.01
N ASP A 757 18.28 -6.29 -41.66
CA ASP A 757 19.17 -7.44 -41.84
C ASP A 757 19.50 -8.03 -40.45
N ASP A 758 19.01 -9.24 -40.18
CA ASP A 758 19.19 -9.93 -38.90
C ASP A 758 20.66 -10.31 -38.65
N THR A 759 21.25 -9.71 -37.62
CA THR A 759 21.96 -10.48 -36.59
C THR A 759 21.69 -9.84 -35.24
N GLN A 760 21.13 -10.64 -34.33
CA GLN A 760 21.01 -10.34 -32.91
C GLN A 760 22.31 -9.71 -32.38
N LYS A 761 22.24 -8.43 -32.02
CA LYS A 761 22.97 -7.92 -30.86
C LYS A 761 21.92 -7.48 -29.86
N LEU A 762 21.65 -8.36 -28.91
CA LEU A 762 21.02 -8.04 -27.64
C LEU A 762 21.73 -6.82 -27.05
N TYR A 763 21.05 -5.68 -27.07
CA TYR A 763 21.36 -4.60 -26.14
C TYR A 763 20.57 -4.90 -24.86
N THR A 764 21.36 -5.11 -23.81
CA THR A 764 21.01 -5.36 -22.42
C THR A 764 19.94 -4.42 -21.87
N ASN A 765 19.08 -4.99 -21.01
CA ASN A 765 18.19 -4.37 -20.01
C ASN A 765 18.29 -2.85 -19.91
N ILE A 766 17.28 -2.15 -20.43
CA ILE A 766 16.96 -0.79 -20.01
C ILE A 766 16.01 -0.93 -18.81
N PRO A 767 16.31 -0.37 -17.63
CA PRO A 767 15.39 -0.39 -16.50
C PRO A 767 14.13 0.40 -16.87
N PHE A 768 12.98 -0.12 -16.45
CA PHE A 768 11.72 0.62 -16.42
C PHE A 768 11.92 1.91 -15.60
N SER A 769 11.74 3.07 -16.22
CA SER A 769 11.54 4.34 -15.52
C SER A 769 10.09 4.75 -15.75
N SER A 770 9.38 5.00 -14.65
CA SER A 770 8.00 5.51 -14.61
C SER A 770 7.88 6.98 -15.02
N ASP A 771 8.94 7.63 -15.49
CA ASP A 771 9.00 9.09 -15.67
C ASP A 771 8.62 9.57 -17.09
N LEU A 772 8.10 8.69 -17.94
CA LEU A 772 7.66 9.04 -19.29
C LEU A 772 6.14 8.95 -19.42
N VAL A 773 5.45 9.76 -18.63
CA VAL A 773 4.06 10.17 -18.89
C VAL A 773 3.98 11.68 -18.66
N GLU A 774 4.19 12.45 -19.73
CA GLU A 774 3.73 13.84 -19.85
C GLU A 774 2.60 13.89 -20.88
#